data_AF-A0A3D2JP16-F1
#
_entry.id   AF-A0A3D2JP16-F1
#
_cell.length_a   1.000
_cell.length_b   1.000
_cell.length_c   1.000
_cell.angle_alpha   90.00
_cell.angle_beta   90.00
_cell.angle_gamma   90.00
#
_symmetry.space_group_name_H-M   'P 1'
#
loop_
_entity.id
_entity.type
_entity.pdbx_description
1 polymer ?
#
loop_
_entity_poly.entity_id
_entity_poly.type
_entity_poly.pdbx_seq_one_letter_code
_entity_poly.pdbx_strand_id
1 'polypeptide(L)'
;MRRPSLIALIAITVLFVGAALPAHAANPVGQDGIMVILLDEGASPVQRDLDAAETVALTMARDTTAGTVASASYGVESNEIVTAESGPAGVRLVDDVITSVRGMDIGPARSDQFTALADAFAFLSRVDAAEGSRVAFVTAGRILGESENTRERLISVADLFAAEGWVIDVATLPSTEPVLRELMSGLAAGSNGFFYDTGTAAGIATLFENYSQLTLANSMNVEMHDNSAAIVNLDIAPHTNEFTSVFVRQHESVDVAVFSPNGTRAAAEMENVDIRTTPSAVIVRIASPVPGNWTLQGIGPASKLVASVDIDNPLELRLIEQPPLPVGEAAVIEAAAFNGESAQLLSGADIVATISKASGTTEVVALNDEGVNGDRLASDGIYSVKLSAPKAQGINHVDLQLSWTDYAAILRSDTAFRSESFPIINLTEVKDVETSLGNYATVARVQVLAGDYPYLTSPGDISAVMAGAGGKFEAIILPVDEPEPGRAWEFDIAAIIPESGAYEVEVTLDSVFEGRPFTRTAPIATSSATIVIEPDTILGVPVWEFGALGAILVLIAGFTIWVARKTAPFGYIVDDSDRIVVDFARINRSFVKRIFSKNVLAASDLPDLPFSGSSFKFNGSDVTLIHKRAIGDPSMRVNSRPVGPEVELGENVWLGVGGRLLTFQLSSRRAEEDVSADSTGGEPAPVPSPSD
;
A
#
# COMPACT_ATOMS: atom_id res chain seq x y z
N MET A 1 -17.93 10.41 38.80
CA MET A 1 -19.24 10.44 38.09
C MET A 1 -19.11 11.39 36.92
N ARG A 2 -19.72 11.04 35.77
CA ARG A 2 -19.58 11.63 34.42
C ARG A 2 -18.54 10.92 33.53
N ARG A 3 -19.06 10.04 32.66
CA ARG A 3 -18.46 9.69 31.37
C ARG A 3 -19.01 10.65 30.31
N PRO A 4 -18.23 10.98 29.28
CA PRO A 4 -18.77 11.02 27.95
C PRO A 4 -17.97 10.07 27.05
N SER A 5 -18.69 9.13 26.47
CA SER A 5 -18.31 8.37 25.29
C SER A 5 -18.22 9.30 24.09
N LEU A 6 -17.02 9.46 23.52
CA LEU A 6 -16.82 10.06 22.21
C LEU A 6 -16.17 8.99 21.33
N ILE A 7 -17.01 8.22 20.63
CA ILE A 7 -16.59 7.42 19.49
C ILE A 7 -16.44 8.43 18.35
N ALA A 8 -15.20 8.79 18.03
CA ALA A 8 -14.88 9.53 16.83
C ALA A 8 -15.00 8.58 15.64
N LEU A 9 -16.21 8.50 15.09
CA LEU A 9 -16.45 7.95 13.76
C LEU A 9 -15.82 8.92 12.77
N ILE A 10 -14.66 8.58 12.21
CA ILE A 10 -14.07 9.28 11.07
C ILE A 10 -14.94 8.93 9.87
N ALA A 11 -16.00 9.72 9.68
CA ALA A 11 -16.74 9.74 8.43
C ALA A 11 -15.82 10.37 7.38
N ILE A 12 -15.30 9.54 6.48
CA ILE A 12 -14.69 9.99 5.23
C ILE A 12 -15.82 10.58 4.40
N THR A 13 -16.02 11.89 4.54
CA THR A 13 -16.84 12.66 3.60
C THR A 13 -16.02 12.77 2.32
N VAL A 14 -16.20 11.80 1.42
CA VAL A 14 -15.82 11.97 0.01
C VAL A 14 -16.66 13.14 -0.48
N LEU A 15 -16.03 14.31 -0.53
CA LEU A 15 -16.60 15.49 -1.14
C LEU A 15 -16.55 15.24 -2.65
N PHE A 16 -17.56 14.54 -3.16
CA PHE A 16 -17.95 14.67 -4.55
C PHE A 16 -18.29 16.15 -4.73
N VAL A 17 -17.31 16.94 -5.16
CA VAL A 17 -17.60 18.07 -6.02
C VAL A 17 -18.16 17.44 -7.28
N GLY A 18 -19.46 17.14 -7.25
CA GLY A 18 -20.24 17.08 -8.45
C GLY A 18 -20.12 18.47 -9.05
N ALA A 19 -19.10 18.66 -9.90
CA ALA A 19 -19.35 19.39 -11.11
C ALA A 19 -20.66 18.79 -11.61
N ALA A 20 -21.74 19.56 -11.55
CA ALA A 20 -22.90 19.26 -12.34
C ALA A 20 -22.38 19.21 -13.77
N LEU A 21 -21.99 18.02 -14.21
CA LEU A 21 -22.12 17.65 -15.61
C LEU A 21 -23.51 18.17 -15.98
N PRO A 22 -23.66 19.00 -17.02
CA PRO A 22 -24.98 19.29 -17.51
C PRO A 22 -25.61 17.93 -17.75
N ALA A 23 -26.56 17.55 -16.89
CA ALA A 23 -27.41 16.42 -17.18
C ALA A 23 -28.03 16.82 -18.50
N HIS A 24 -27.62 16.15 -19.59
CA HIS A 24 -28.37 16.19 -20.84
C HIS A 24 -29.80 15.88 -20.42
N ALA A 25 -30.65 16.90 -20.43
CA ALA A 25 -32.05 16.75 -20.10
C ALA A 25 -32.58 15.68 -21.05
N ALA A 26 -33.12 14.60 -20.49
CA ALA A 26 -33.73 13.54 -21.27
C ALA A 26 -34.70 14.14 -22.29
N ASN A 27 -34.65 13.59 -23.51
CA ASN A 27 -35.43 13.99 -24.67
C ASN A 27 -36.83 14.48 -24.33
N PRO A 28 -37.26 15.67 -24.78
CA PRO A 28 -38.17 16.41 -23.94
C PRO A 28 -39.65 16.31 -24.32
N VAL A 29 -40.06 15.26 -25.05
CA VAL A 29 -41.48 14.95 -25.32
C VAL A 29 -41.83 13.47 -25.14
N GLY A 30 -40.89 12.55 -25.37
CA GLY A 30 -41.15 11.10 -25.32
C GLY A 30 -42.13 10.63 -26.42
N GLN A 31 -42.18 9.33 -26.71
CA GLN A 31 -43.04 8.80 -27.79
C GLN A 31 -44.54 8.98 -27.53
N ASP A 32 -44.94 9.17 -26.26
CA ASP A 32 -46.34 9.36 -25.87
C ASP A 32 -46.78 10.84 -25.87
N GLY A 33 -45.85 11.78 -26.07
CA GLY A 33 -46.14 13.22 -26.07
C GLY A 33 -46.53 13.78 -27.45
N ILE A 34 -47.02 15.02 -27.44
CA ILE A 34 -47.45 15.76 -28.64
C ILE A 34 -46.58 17.00 -28.83
N MET A 35 -46.16 17.25 -30.08
CA MET A 35 -45.51 18.50 -30.50
C MET A 35 -46.52 19.37 -31.27
N VAL A 36 -46.94 20.50 -30.71
CA VAL A 36 -47.84 21.47 -31.35
C VAL A 36 -47.02 22.63 -31.91
N ILE A 37 -47.02 22.83 -33.23
CA ILE A 37 -46.29 23.92 -33.89
C ILE A 37 -47.27 24.99 -34.35
N LEU A 38 -47.21 26.15 -33.70
CA LEU A 38 -48.05 27.31 -34.00
C LEU A 38 -47.24 28.36 -34.77
N LEU A 39 -47.71 28.71 -35.97
CA LEU A 39 -47.05 29.69 -36.85
C LEU A 39 -47.81 31.01 -36.92
N ASP A 40 -47.15 32.09 -36.55
CA ASP A 40 -47.71 33.45 -36.67
C ASP A 40 -47.84 33.87 -38.13
N GLU A 41 -49.07 34.13 -38.57
CA GLU A 41 -49.40 34.66 -39.89
C GLU A 41 -48.78 36.04 -40.11
N GLY A 42 -48.46 36.76 -39.03
CA GLY A 42 -47.71 38.00 -39.06
C GLY A 42 -46.31 37.87 -39.65
N ALA A 43 -45.78 36.65 -39.84
CA ALA A 43 -44.53 36.42 -40.56
C ALA A 43 -44.64 36.76 -42.07
N SER A 44 -45.81 36.57 -42.68
CA SER A 44 -45.97 36.63 -44.15
C SER A 44 -45.49 37.91 -44.84
N PRO A 45 -45.63 39.12 -44.26
CA PRO A 45 -45.19 40.35 -44.90
C PRO A 45 -43.66 40.51 -45.00
N VAL A 46 -42.88 39.72 -44.26
CA VAL A 46 -41.42 39.87 -44.17
C VAL A 46 -40.75 38.55 -44.57
N GLN A 47 -40.11 38.51 -45.74
CA GLN A 47 -39.47 37.28 -46.26
C GLN A 47 -38.50 36.65 -45.24
N ARG A 48 -37.70 37.47 -44.56
CA ARG A 48 -36.74 36.99 -43.55
C ARG A 48 -37.44 36.31 -42.35
N ASP A 49 -38.64 36.76 -42.00
CA ASP A 49 -39.45 36.13 -40.95
C ASP A 49 -40.05 34.81 -41.43
N LEU A 50 -40.52 34.76 -42.68
CA LEU A 50 -40.98 33.51 -43.30
C LEU A 50 -39.87 32.45 -43.36
N ASP A 51 -38.67 32.85 -43.80
CA ASP A 51 -37.51 31.97 -43.91
C ASP A 51 -37.11 31.37 -42.55
N ALA A 52 -37.13 32.22 -41.50
CA ALA A 52 -36.86 31.80 -40.14
C ALA A 52 -37.98 30.91 -39.58
N ALA A 53 -39.25 31.26 -39.80
CA ALA A 53 -40.39 30.48 -39.36
C ALA A 53 -40.40 29.07 -39.98
N GLU A 54 -40.14 28.97 -41.28
CA GLU A 54 -40.01 27.70 -41.99
C GLU A 54 -38.85 26.87 -41.42
N THR A 55 -37.69 27.51 -41.23
CA THR A 55 -36.50 26.84 -40.66
C THR A 55 -36.80 26.25 -39.29
N VAL A 56 -37.46 27.01 -38.41
CA VAL A 56 -37.83 26.53 -37.07
C VAL A 56 -38.84 25.38 -37.15
N ALA A 57 -39.96 25.61 -37.83
CA ALA A 57 -41.07 24.67 -37.86
C ALA A 57 -40.67 23.33 -38.49
N LEU A 58 -39.93 23.35 -39.61
CA LEU A 58 -39.46 22.12 -40.25
C LEU A 58 -38.41 21.39 -39.40
N THR A 59 -37.52 22.11 -38.71
CA THR A 59 -36.51 21.48 -37.83
C THR A 59 -37.21 20.77 -36.67
N MET A 60 -38.13 21.45 -35.98
CA MET A 60 -38.87 20.87 -34.87
C MET A 60 -39.76 19.70 -35.32
N ALA A 61 -40.40 19.79 -36.49
CA ALA A 61 -41.22 18.69 -37.02
C ALA A 61 -40.41 17.45 -37.44
N ARG A 62 -39.19 17.64 -37.97
CA ARG A 62 -38.32 16.56 -38.44
C ARG A 62 -37.64 15.81 -37.31
N ASP A 63 -37.16 16.54 -36.30
CA ASP A 63 -36.29 15.98 -35.26
C ASP A 63 -37.02 15.82 -33.91
N THR A 64 -38.33 16.03 -33.85
CA THR A 64 -39.12 15.74 -32.64
C THR A 64 -39.16 14.23 -32.33
N THR A 65 -39.13 13.92 -31.05
CA THR A 65 -39.31 12.55 -30.52
C THR A 65 -40.76 12.24 -30.13
N ALA A 66 -41.65 13.24 -30.24
CA ALA A 66 -43.09 13.10 -30.00
C ALA A 66 -43.70 12.03 -30.91
N GLY A 67 -44.74 11.32 -30.46
CA GLY A 67 -45.48 10.39 -31.32
C GLY A 67 -46.40 11.08 -32.32
N THR A 68 -46.87 12.29 -31.97
CA THR A 68 -47.79 13.08 -32.79
C THR A 68 -47.26 14.50 -32.99
N VAL A 69 -47.38 15.00 -34.23
CA VAL A 69 -47.21 16.41 -34.58
C VAL A 69 -48.58 17.02 -34.82
N ALA A 70 -48.83 18.17 -34.19
CA ALA A 70 -49.97 19.02 -34.45
C ALA A 70 -49.49 20.37 -34.99
N SER A 71 -50.24 21.01 -35.88
CA SER A 71 -49.87 22.33 -36.37
C SER A 71 -51.08 23.18 -36.75
N ALA A 72 -50.93 24.49 -36.57
CA ALA A 72 -51.87 25.52 -37.03
C ALA A 72 -51.11 26.82 -37.29
N SER A 73 -51.70 27.70 -38.12
CA SER A 73 -51.32 29.10 -38.16
C SER A 73 -52.28 29.94 -37.31
N TYR A 74 -51.81 31.09 -36.85
CA TYR A 74 -52.64 32.04 -36.11
C TYR A 74 -52.36 33.48 -36.52
N GLY A 75 -53.42 34.28 -36.62
CA GLY A 75 -53.37 35.69 -36.94
C GLY A 75 -54.22 36.49 -35.95
N VAL A 76 -55.22 37.22 -36.45
CA VAL A 76 -56.26 37.81 -35.59
C VAL A 76 -57.18 36.72 -35.02
N GLU A 77 -57.34 35.62 -35.74
CA GLU A 77 -58.01 34.40 -35.32
C GLU A 77 -57.04 33.21 -35.47
N SER A 78 -57.21 32.16 -34.66
CA SER A 78 -56.43 30.93 -34.78
C SER A 78 -57.12 29.98 -35.76
N ASN A 79 -56.36 29.35 -36.66
CA ASN A 79 -56.87 28.21 -37.43
C ASN A 79 -56.98 26.96 -36.56
N GLU A 80 -57.79 25.99 -37.02
CA GLU A 80 -57.96 24.72 -36.32
C GLU A 80 -56.62 23.96 -36.24
N ILE A 81 -56.29 23.45 -35.05
CA ILE A 81 -55.12 22.60 -34.82
C ILE A 81 -55.39 21.22 -35.41
N VAL A 82 -54.66 20.89 -36.48
CA VAL A 82 -54.71 19.59 -37.15
C VAL A 82 -53.56 18.73 -36.67
N THR A 83 -53.73 17.40 -36.69
CA THR A 83 -52.75 16.43 -36.19
C THR A 83 -52.35 15.42 -37.26
N ALA A 84 -51.13 14.89 -37.14
CA ALA A 84 -50.61 13.78 -37.91
C ALA A 84 -49.59 13.00 -37.07
N GLU A 85 -49.38 11.73 -37.41
CA GLU A 85 -48.27 10.96 -36.83
C GLU A 85 -46.93 11.61 -37.17
N SER A 86 -46.00 11.61 -36.22
CA SER A 86 -44.65 12.13 -36.42
C SER A 86 -43.90 11.42 -37.56
N GLY A 87 -42.86 12.06 -38.08
CA GLY A 87 -42.13 11.60 -39.27
C GLY A 87 -42.71 12.20 -40.56
N PRO A 88 -42.71 11.48 -41.70
CA PRO A 88 -43.06 12.08 -43.00
C PRO A 88 -44.46 12.68 -43.10
N ALA A 89 -45.43 12.19 -42.31
CA ALA A 89 -46.79 12.74 -42.28
C ALA A 89 -46.84 14.06 -41.51
N GLY A 90 -46.28 14.11 -40.29
CA GLY A 90 -46.15 15.32 -39.49
C GLY A 90 -45.34 16.43 -40.19
N VAL A 91 -44.23 16.08 -40.84
CA VAL A 91 -43.45 17.06 -41.62
C VAL A 91 -44.26 17.64 -42.77
N ARG A 92 -45.05 16.82 -43.48
CA ARG A 92 -45.95 17.30 -44.55
C ARG A 92 -47.05 18.21 -44.02
N LEU A 93 -47.66 17.85 -42.89
CA LEU A 93 -48.67 18.70 -42.24
C LEU A 93 -48.11 20.10 -41.95
N VAL A 94 -46.89 20.18 -41.40
CA VAL A 94 -46.24 21.44 -41.08
C VAL A 94 -45.87 22.21 -42.35
N ASP A 95 -45.40 21.53 -43.39
CA ASP A 95 -45.13 22.11 -44.71
C ASP A 95 -46.39 22.71 -45.37
N ASP A 96 -47.54 22.04 -45.23
CA ASP A 96 -48.83 22.54 -45.72
C ASP A 96 -49.24 23.84 -44.98
N VAL A 97 -49.03 23.90 -43.65
CA VAL A 97 -49.29 25.11 -42.85
C VAL A 97 -48.34 26.25 -43.25
N ILE A 98 -47.05 25.98 -43.42
CA ILE A 98 -46.06 26.96 -43.90
C ILE A 98 -46.46 27.50 -45.28
N THR A 99 -46.86 26.61 -46.20
CA THR A 99 -47.30 26.98 -47.54
C THR A 99 -48.54 27.88 -47.50
N SER A 100 -49.49 27.61 -46.60
CA SER A 100 -50.64 28.47 -46.36
C SER A 100 -50.23 29.88 -45.90
N VAL A 101 -49.36 29.99 -44.90
CA VAL A 101 -48.86 31.29 -44.40
C VAL A 101 -48.09 32.04 -45.47
N ARG A 102 -47.25 31.36 -46.27
CA ARG A 102 -46.51 31.95 -47.38
C ARG A 102 -47.42 32.46 -48.50
N GLY A 103 -48.56 31.80 -48.72
CA GLY A 103 -49.55 32.19 -49.73
C GLY A 103 -50.37 33.44 -49.38
N MET A 104 -50.20 34.01 -48.18
CA MET A 104 -50.94 35.20 -47.75
C MET A 104 -50.36 36.48 -48.36
N ASP A 105 -51.15 37.14 -49.22
CA ASP A 105 -50.77 38.41 -49.87
C ASP A 105 -50.35 39.50 -48.86
N ILE A 106 -51.08 39.63 -47.74
CA ILE A 106 -50.75 40.51 -46.61
C ILE A 106 -51.24 39.84 -45.32
N GLY A 107 -50.32 39.30 -44.52
CA GLY A 107 -50.60 38.79 -43.18
C GLY A 107 -50.97 39.91 -42.19
N PRO A 108 -51.52 39.56 -41.01
CA PRO A 108 -51.93 40.56 -40.03
C PRO A 108 -50.74 41.37 -39.50
N ALA A 109 -50.97 42.67 -39.27
CA ALA A 109 -49.93 43.53 -38.69
C ALA A 109 -49.62 43.16 -37.22
N ARG A 110 -50.62 42.62 -36.51
CA ARG A 110 -50.58 42.15 -35.13
C ARG A 110 -51.47 40.91 -35.01
N SER A 111 -51.01 39.92 -34.26
CA SER A 111 -51.71 38.63 -34.08
C SER A 111 -52.18 38.47 -32.62
N ASP A 112 -53.13 37.57 -32.36
CA ASP A 112 -53.62 37.28 -31.02
C ASP A 112 -52.90 36.06 -30.41
N GLN A 113 -51.71 36.31 -29.85
CA GLN A 113 -50.87 35.27 -29.24
C GLN A 113 -51.55 34.61 -28.03
N PHE A 114 -52.40 35.34 -27.30
CA PHE A 114 -53.07 34.79 -26.12
C PHE A 114 -54.11 33.76 -26.54
N THR A 115 -54.93 34.09 -27.55
CA THR A 115 -55.94 33.16 -28.07
C THR A 115 -55.28 31.92 -28.67
N ALA A 116 -54.20 32.06 -29.44
CA ALA A 116 -53.45 30.93 -29.99
C ALA A 116 -52.94 29.95 -28.92
N LEU A 117 -52.37 30.46 -27.82
CA LEU A 117 -51.92 29.63 -26.71
C LEU A 117 -53.07 29.03 -25.91
N ALA A 118 -54.18 29.75 -25.75
CA ALA A 118 -55.39 29.22 -25.12
C ALA A 118 -56.01 28.08 -25.93
N ASP A 119 -56.04 28.20 -27.26
CA ASP A 119 -56.51 27.15 -28.16
C ASP A 119 -55.61 25.92 -28.11
N ALA A 120 -54.29 26.10 -28.06
CA ALA A 120 -53.35 25.00 -27.88
C ALA A 120 -53.51 24.31 -26.51
N PHE A 121 -53.69 25.08 -25.43
CA PHE A 121 -53.97 24.52 -24.11
C PHE A 121 -55.26 23.70 -24.11
N ALA A 122 -56.33 24.24 -24.70
CA ALA A 122 -57.61 23.55 -24.83
C ALA A 122 -57.52 22.29 -25.70
N PHE A 123 -56.72 22.34 -26.76
CA PHE A 123 -56.42 21.18 -27.61
C PHE A 123 -55.70 20.08 -26.81
N LEU A 124 -54.58 20.40 -26.15
CA LEU A 124 -53.80 19.45 -25.35
C LEU A 124 -54.63 18.83 -24.21
N SER A 125 -55.45 19.65 -23.54
CA SER A 125 -56.37 19.19 -22.51
C SER A 125 -57.43 18.23 -23.06
N ARG A 126 -57.97 18.51 -24.25
CA ARG A 126 -59.01 17.69 -24.87
C ARG A 126 -58.49 16.32 -25.31
N VAL A 127 -57.23 16.24 -25.71
CA VAL A 127 -56.59 14.98 -26.14
C VAL A 127 -55.87 14.26 -25.01
N ASP A 128 -55.95 14.78 -23.77
CA ASP A 128 -55.29 14.22 -22.58
C ASP A 128 -53.78 14.03 -22.82
N ALA A 129 -53.12 15.10 -23.28
CA ALA A 129 -51.72 15.05 -23.68
C ALA A 129 -50.80 14.72 -22.50
N ALA A 130 -49.87 13.79 -22.71
CA ALA A 130 -48.92 13.37 -21.68
C ALA A 130 -48.04 14.53 -21.18
N GLU A 131 -47.59 14.44 -19.93
CA GLU A 131 -46.53 15.31 -19.38
C GLU A 131 -45.31 15.29 -20.31
N GLY A 132 -44.67 16.45 -20.50
CA GLY A 132 -43.60 16.64 -21.48
C GLY A 132 -44.08 17.04 -22.88
N SER A 133 -45.39 17.04 -23.16
CA SER A 133 -45.92 17.60 -24.43
C SER A 133 -45.51 19.07 -24.61
N ARG A 134 -45.25 19.46 -25.86
CA ARG A 134 -44.61 20.74 -26.21
C ARG A 134 -45.45 21.57 -27.17
N VAL A 135 -45.43 22.88 -26.96
CA VAL A 135 -45.90 23.88 -27.93
C VAL A 135 -44.70 24.67 -28.44
N ALA A 136 -44.39 24.52 -29.71
CA ALA A 136 -43.48 25.38 -30.45
C ALA A 136 -44.24 26.62 -30.94
N PHE A 137 -44.00 27.74 -30.27
CA PHE A 137 -44.65 29.02 -30.52
C PHE A 137 -43.76 29.93 -31.37
N VAL A 138 -44.02 29.96 -32.69
CA VAL A 138 -43.24 30.74 -33.66
C VAL A 138 -43.92 32.07 -33.91
N THR A 139 -43.31 33.18 -33.45
CA THR A 139 -44.01 34.47 -33.33
C THR A 139 -43.18 35.68 -33.77
N ALA A 140 -43.82 36.64 -34.43
CA ALA A 140 -43.22 37.96 -34.68
C ALA A 140 -43.28 38.89 -33.46
N GLY A 141 -43.93 38.43 -32.37
CA GLY A 141 -44.10 39.15 -31.11
C GLY A 141 -45.02 40.37 -31.18
N ARG A 142 -45.58 40.70 -32.35
CA ARG A 142 -46.49 41.84 -32.55
C ARG A 142 -47.88 41.51 -32.02
N ILE A 143 -48.16 41.93 -30.78
CA ILE A 143 -49.37 41.54 -30.05
C ILE A 143 -50.58 42.42 -30.38
N LEU A 144 -51.71 41.79 -30.71
CA LEU A 144 -53.00 42.45 -30.89
C LEU A 144 -53.56 42.92 -29.55
N GLY A 145 -53.99 44.19 -29.46
CA GLY A 145 -54.51 44.74 -28.20
C GLY A 145 -53.47 44.80 -27.08
N GLU A 146 -52.19 44.98 -27.45
CA GLU A 146 -51.07 45.03 -26.52
C GLU A 146 -51.27 46.06 -25.40
N SER A 147 -51.15 45.60 -24.15
CA SER A 147 -51.18 46.40 -22.92
C SER A 147 -50.35 45.69 -21.85
N GLU A 148 -50.02 46.38 -20.76
CA GLU A 148 -49.33 45.75 -19.60
C GLU A 148 -50.09 44.51 -19.11
N ASN A 149 -51.41 44.60 -18.98
CA ASN A 149 -52.28 43.48 -18.62
C ASN A 149 -52.21 42.32 -19.63
N THR A 150 -52.19 42.62 -20.95
CA THR A 150 -52.05 41.58 -21.97
C THR A 150 -50.71 40.83 -21.86
N ARG A 151 -49.63 41.54 -21.52
CA ARG A 151 -48.30 40.96 -21.32
C ARG A 151 -48.24 40.09 -20.05
N GLU A 152 -48.80 40.56 -18.94
CA GLU A 152 -48.93 39.79 -17.70
C GLU A 152 -49.74 38.50 -17.92
N ARG A 153 -50.85 38.59 -18.65
CA ARG A 153 -51.70 37.43 -18.97
C ARG A 153 -50.96 36.38 -19.80
N LEU A 154 -50.12 36.78 -20.76
CA LEU A 154 -49.31 35.83 -21.53
C LEU A 154 -48.35 35.08 -20.62
N ILE A 155 -47.66 35.77 -19.70
CA ILE A 155 -46.77 35.12 -18.73
C ILE A 155 -47.56 34.13 -17.86
N SER A 156 -48.75 34.50 -17.37
CA SER A 156 -49.59 33.60 -16.58
C SER A 156 -50.10 32.38 -17.36
N VAL A 157 -50.14 32.41 -18.69
CA VAL A 157 -50.44 31.20 -19.48
C VAL A 157 -49.32 30.17 -19.34
N ALA A 158 -48.06 30.59 -19.25
CA ALA A 158 -46.95 29.66 -19.05
C ALA A 158 -47.10 28.85 -17.74
N ASP A 159 -47.58 29.49 -16.67
CA ASP A 159 -47.85 28.83 -15.39
C ASP A 159 -48.93 27.73 -15.52
N LEU A 160 -49.91 27.92 -16.41
CA LEU A 160 -50.94 26.90 -16.68
C LEU A 160 -50.35 25.69 -17.41
N PHE A 161 -49.51 25.92 -18.41
CA PHE A 161 -48.82 24.83 -19.10
C PHE A 161 -47.88 24.07 -18.15
N ALA A 162 -47.12 24.78 -17.32
CA ALA A 162 -46.24 24.18 -16.33
C ALA A 162 -47.01 23.33 -15.30
N ALA A 163 -48.21 23.75 -14.90
CA ALA A 163 -49.04 23.01 -13.95
C ALA A 163 -49.51 21.64 -14.49
N GLU A 164 -49.69 21.53 -15.81
CA GLU A 164 -50.03 20.27 -16.51
C GLU A 164 -48.77 19.49 -16.96
N GLY A 165 -47.57 19.97 -16.62
CA GLY A 165 -46.31 19.36 -17.06
C GLY A 165 -46.00 19.55 -18.55
N TRP A 166 -46.68 20.48 -19.22
CA TRP A 166 -46.43 20.84 -20.62
C TRP A 166 -45.49 22.03 -20.74
N VAL A 167 -44.85 22.15 -21.90
CA VAL A 167 -43.77 23.12 -22.13
C VAL A 167 -44.06 23.99 -23.35
N ILE A 168 -43.78 25.29 -23.27
CA ILE A 168 -43.84 26.23 -24.40
C ILE A 168 -42.43 26.61 -24.81
N ASP A 169 -41.99 26.13 -25.96
CA ASP A 169 -40.79 26.62 -26.62
C ASP A 169 -41.17 27.82 -27.49
N VAL A 170 -40.44 28.93 -27.38
CA VAL A 170 -40.77 30.16 -28.11
C VAL A 170 -39.67 30.50 -29.08
N ALA A 171 -40.01 30.58 -30.37
CA ALA A 171 -39.11 31.06 -31.41
C ALA A 171 -39.56 32.44 -31.89
N THR A 172 -38.76 33.46 -31.57
CA THR A 172 -39.03 34.82 -32.03
C THR A 172 -38.45 35.05 -33.40
N LEU A 173 -39.23 35.67 -34.29
CA LEU A 173 -38.82 35.96 -35.65
C LEU A 173 -37.87 37.17 -35.72
N PRO A 174 -37.07 37.30 -36.79
CA PRO A 174 -36.08 38.38 -36.93
C PRO A 174 -36.64 39.80 -36.74
N SER A 175 -37.88 40.07 -37.15
CA SER A 175 -38.51 41.39 -36.99
C SER A 175 -38.96 41.74 -35.56
N THR A 176 -38.91 40.78 -34.62
CA THR A 176 -39.40 40.98 -33.24
C THR A 176 -38.64 42.09 -32.53
N GLU A 177 -39.37 43.03 -31.91
CA GLU A 177 -38.78 44.14 -31.16
C GLU A 177 -38.10 43.67 -29.85
N PRO A 178 -37.02 44.34 -29.38
CA PRO A 178 -36.26 43.91 -28.20
C PRO A 178 -37.10 43.71 -26.93
N VAL A 179 -38.04 44.61 -26.64
CA VAL A 179 -38.92 44.53 -25.45
C VAL A 179 -39.80 43.27 -25.51
N LEU A 180 -40.23 42.89 -26.71
CA LEU A 180 -41.06 41.71 -26.93
C LEU A 180 -40.26 40.42 -26.86
N ARG A 181 -38.96 40.45 -27.20
CA ARG A 181 -38.06 39.29 -27.00
C ARG A 181 -37.92 38.92 -25.53
N GLU A 182 -37.80 39.92 -24.65
CA GLU A 182 -37.74 39.68 -23.20
C GLU A 182 -39.04 39.05 -22.68
N LEU A 183 -40.20 39.57 -23.12
CA LEU A 183 -41.50 38.98 -22.79
C LEU A 183 -41.62 37.52 -23.25
N MET A 184 -41.24 37.24 -24.51
CA MET A 184 -41.32 35.90 -25.10
C MET A 184 -40.33 34.92 -24.46
N SER A 185 -39.16 35.40 -24.04
CA SER A 185 -38.21 34.63 -23.24
C SER A 185 -38.79 34.28 -21.87
N GLY A 186 -39.45 35.24 -21.21
CA GLY A 186 -40.18 35.00 -19.96
C GLY A 186 -41.31 33.99 -20.09
N LEU A 187 -42.05 34.03 -21.21
CA LEU A 187 -43.10 33.04 -21.52
C LEU A 187 -42.52 31.62 -21.64
N ALA A 188 -41.43 31.44 -22.38
CA ALA A 188 -40.77 30.14 -22.50
C ALA A 188 -40.30 29.65 -21.12
N ALA A 189 -39.55 30.48 -20.40
CA ALA A 189 -39.00 30.15 -19.09
C ALA A 189 -40.07 29.80 -18.05
N GLY A 190 -41.22 30.48 -18.06
CA GLY A 190 -42.34 30.19 -17.14
C GLY A 190 -42.91 28.78 -17.28
N SER A 191 -42.73 28.16 -18.45
CA SER A 191 -43.15 26.78 -18.74
C SER A 191 -41.99 25.78 -18.77
N ASN A 192 -40.79 26.19 -18.32
CA ASN A 192 -39.54 25.44 -18.46
C ASN A 192 -39.16 25.11 -19.92
N GLY A 193 -39.59 25.95 -20.86
CA GLY A 193 -39.27 25.83 -22.28
C GLY A 193 -38.05 26.60 -22.70
N PHE A 194 -37.67 26.42 -23.96
CA PHE A 194 -36.53 27.07 -24.59
C PHE A 194 -36.96 28.30 -25.38
N PHE A 195 -36.09 29.31 -25.35
CA PHE A 195 -36.26 30.53 -26.13
C PHE A 195 -35.24 30.56 -27.26
N TYR A 196 -35.73 30.71 -28.50
CA TYR A 196 -34.91 30.80 -29.70
C TYR A 196 -35.02 32.19 -30.34
N ASP A 197 -33.92 32.94 -30.34
CA ASP A 197 -33.81 34.20 -31.10
C ASP A 197 -33.33 33.92 -32.53
N THR A 198 -34.26 33.72 -33.44
CA THR A 198 -33.95 33.46 -34.86
C THR A 198 -33.46 34.69 -35.63
N GLY A 199 -33.49 35.87 -35.01
CA GLY A 199 -32.83 37.07 -35.52
C GLY A 199 -31.30 36.96 -35.47
N THR A 200 -30.77 36.01 -34.70
CA THR A 200 -29.34 35.75 -34.53
C THR A 200 -28.97 34.35 -35.01
N ALA A 201 -27.73 34.19 -35.48
CA ALA A 201 -27.23 32.87 -35.87
C ALA A 201 -27.10 31.92 -34.66
N ALA A 202 -26.80 32.46 -33.48
CA ALA A 202 -26.72 31.69 -32.24
C ALA A 202 -28.06 31.07 -31.86
N GLY A 203 -29.17 31.83 -31.93
CA GLY A 203 -30.49 31.28 -31.62
C GLY A 203 -30.93 30.18 -32.59
N ILE A 204 -30.54 30.26 -33.86
CA ILE A 204 -30.75 29.19 -34.84
C ILE A 204 -29.85 27.98 -34.53
N ALA A 205 -28.57 28.19 -34.17
CA ALA A 205 -27.68 27.09 -33.79
C ALA A 205 -28.21 26.33 -32.56
N THR A 206 -28.66 27.05 -31.52
CA THR A 206 -29.24 26.46 -30.31
C THR A 206 -30.54 25.70 -30.57
N LEU A 207 -31.31 26.05 -31.61
CA LEU A 207 -32.43 25.22 -32.06
C LEU A 207 -31.94 23.82 -32.48
N PHE A 208 -30.90 23.76 -33.32
CA PHE A 208 -30.34 22.50 -33.79
C PHE A 208 -29.64 21.70 -32.67
N GLU A 209 -28.98 22.37 -31.72
CA GLU A 209 -28.42 21.69 -30.54
C GLU A 209 -29.51 20.92 -29.76
N ASN A 210 -30.65 21.58 -29.52
CA ASN A 210 -31.73 21.01 -28.71
C ASN A 210 -32.57 19.97 -29.46
N TYR A 211 -32.95 20.25 -30.70
CA TYR A 211 -33.86 19.38 -31.45
C TYR A 211 -33.13 18.29 -32.23
N SER A 212 -31.98 18.59 -32.81
CA SER A 212 -31.19 17.62 -33.58
C SER A 212 -30.13 16.89 -32.73
N GLN A 213 -30.07 17.14 -31.41
CA GLN A 213 -29.15 16.53 -30.43
C GLN A 213 -27.67 16.70 -30.81
N LEU A 214 -27.30 17.90 -31.23
CA LEU A 214 -25.95 18.23 -31.67
C LEU A 214 -25.17 18.98 -30.58
N THR A 215 -23.85 18.77 -30.54
CA THR A 215 -22.92 19.59 -29.74
C THR A 215 -22.12 20.50 -30.66
N LEU A 216 -22.64 21.70 -30.93
CA LEU A 216 -22.11 22.56 -31.98
C LEU A 216 -20.93 23.43 -31.50
N ALA A 217 -19.77 23.24 -32.12
CA ALA A 217 -18.62 24.13 -31.99
C ALA A 217 -18.57 25.11 -33.18
N ASN A 218 -18.52 26.42 -32.88
CA ASN A 218 -18.45 27.44 -33.93
C ASN A 218 -17.12 27.35 -34.71
N SER A 219 -17.19 27.09 -36.01
CA SER A 219 -16.03 26.96 -36.90
C SER A 219 -15.87 28.15 -37.85
N MET A 220 -16.98 28.79 -38.25
CA MET A 220 -16.99 29.93 -39.16
C MET A 220 -17.96 30.99 -38.65
N ASN A 221 -17.53 32.25 -38.59
CA ASN A 221 -18.42 33.39 -38.31
C ASN A 221 -17.89 34.61 -39.08
N VAL A 222 -18.50 34.87 -40.23
CA VAL A 222 -17.98 35.85 -41.19
C VAL A 222 -19.10 36.74 -41.71
N GLU A 223 -18.76 38.00 -41.98
CA GLU A 223 -19.55 38.86 -42.86
C GLU A 223 -19.01 38.68 -44.27
N MET A 224 -19.79 38.04 -45.13
CA MET A 224 -19.41 37.78 -46.51
C MET A 224 -19.47 39.06 -47.34
N HIS A 225 -18.60 39.17 -48.33
CA HIS A 225 -18.70 40.16 -49.40
C HIS A 225 -19.30 39.52 -50.65
N ASP A 226 -19.91 40.33 -51.51
CA ASP A 226 -20.58 39.86 -52.73
C ASP A 226 -19.69 38.93 -53.55
N ASN A 227 -20.20 37.71 -53.77
CA ASN A 227 -19.56 36.64 -54.55
C ASN A 227 -18.12 36.29 -54.10
N SER A 228 -17.79 36.57 -52.84
CA SER A 228 -16.50 36.20 -52.25
C SER A 228 -16.69 34.92 -51.42
N ALA A 229 -15.83 33.93 -51.67
CA ALA A 229 -15.87 32.68 -50.92
C ALA A 229 -15.32 32.87 -49.50
N ALA A 230 -16.12 32.49 -48.51
CA ALA A 230 -15.66 32.26 -47.14
C ALA A 230 -15.24 30.80 -47.01
N ILE A 231 -14.05 30.55 -46.46
CA ILE A 231 -13.47 29.22 -46.37
C ILE A 231 -12.89 29.02 -44.97
N VAL A 232 -13.23 27.89 -44.35
CA VAL A 232 -12.64 27.39 -43.11
C VAL A 232 -12.22 25.95 -43.31
N ASN A 233 -11.06 25.59 -42.77
CA ASN A 233 -10.57 24.22 -42.76
C ASN A 233 -10.80 23.60 -41.39
N LEU A 234 -11.12 22.31 -41.38
CA LEU A 234 -11.42 21.51 -40.20
C LEU A 234 -10.67 20.19 -40.30
N ASP A 235 -9.94 19.82 -39.25
CA ASP A 235 -9.26 18.54 -39.21
C ASP A 235 -10.19 17.48 -38.58
N ILE A 236 -10.47 16.42 -39.34
CA ILE A 236 -11.21 15.25 -38.88
C ILE A 236 -10.22 14.15 -38.55
N ALA A 237 -10.26 13.67 -37.31
CA ALA A 237 -9.39 12.60 -36.82
C ALA A 237 -9.78 11.22 -37.40
N PRO A 238 -8.85 10.26 -37.47
CA PRO A 238 -9.19 8.86 -37.70
C PRO A 238 -10.20 8.34 -36.69
N HIS A 239 -10.96 7.31 -37.10
CA HIS A 239 -12.03 6.68 -36.32
C HIS A 239 -13.26 7.55 -35.98
N THR A 240 -13.37 8.77 -36.52
CA THR A 240 -14.61 9.57 -36.40
C THR A 240 -15.80 8.80 -37.00
N ASN A 241 -16.85 8.63 -36.20
CA ASN A 241 -18.08 7.97 -36.59
C ASN A 241 -18.97 8.90 -37.42
N GLU A 242 -19.02 10.18 -37.03
CA GLU A 242 -19.88 11.15 -37.67
C GLU A 242 -19.27 12.55 -37.61
N PHE A 243 -19.46 13.30 -38.69
CA PHE A 243 -19.17 14.72 -38.76
C PHE A 243 -20.42 15.44 -39.29
N THR A 244 -20.98 16.32 -38.48
CA THR A 244 -22.12 17.15 -38.84
C THR A 244 -21.70 18.62 -38.90
N SER A 245 -22.13 19.33 -39.93
CA SER A 245 -21.98 20.78 -40.03
C SER A 245 -23.34 21.44 -40.19
N VAL A 246 -23.53 22.55 -39.50
CA VAL A 246 -24.73 23.40 -39.56
C VAL A 246 -24.32 24.76 -40.03
N PHE A 247 -24.70 25.11 -41.25
CA PHE A 247 -24.54 26.46 -41.80
C PHE A 247 -25.80 27.26 -41.53
N VAL A 248 -25.68 28.38 -40.84
CA VAL A 248 -26.74 29.37 -40.65
C VAL A 248 -26.49 30.55 -41.58
N ARG A 249 -27.43 30.79 -42.50
CA ARG A 249 -27.35 31.78 -43.57
C ARG A 249 -28.53 32.75 -43.53
N GLN A 250 -28.32 33.99 -43.93
CA GLN A 250 -29.39 35.00 -43.99
C GLN A 250 -30.25 34.93 -45.26
N HIS A 251 -29.70 34.35 -46.33
CA HIS A 251 -30.37 34.23 -47.63
C HIS A 251 -30.19 32.83 -48.20
N GLU A 252 -31.26 32.29 -48.79
CA GLU A 252 -31.23 30.99 -49.48
C GLU A 252 -30.25 30.95 -50.68
N SER A 253 -29.91 32.12 -51.23
CA SER A 253 -28.97 32.29 -52.33
C SER A 253 -27.50 32.13 -51.93
N VAL A 254 -27.19 32.05 -50.63
CA VAL A 254 -25.85 31.67 -50.15
C VAL A 254 -25.69 30.16 -50.34
N ASP A 255 -24.86 29.77 -51.31
CA ASP A 255 -24.46 28.38 -51.53
C ASP A 255 -23.43 27.99 -50.47
N VAL A 256 -23.67 26.87 -49.81
CA VAL A 256 -22.76 26.32 -48.80
C VAL A 256 -22.39 24.90 -49.16
N ALA A 257 -21.16 24.54 -48.84
CA ALA A 257 -20.60 23.27 -49.23
C ALA A 257 -19.57 22.79 -48.20
N VAL A 258 -19.53 21.47 -48.07
CA VAL A 258 -18.50 20.74 -47.33
C VAL A 258 -17.69 19.97 -48.38
N PHE A 259 -16.38 20.10 -48.34
CA PHE A 259 -15.47 19.38 -49.23
C PHE A 259 -14.60 18.41 -48.42
N SER A 260 -14.49 17.19 -48.90
CA SER A 260 -13.58 16.18 -48.36
C SER A 260 -12.12 16.54 -48.60
N PRO A 261 -11.17 15.87 -47.93
CA PRO A 261 -9.73 16.15 -48.08
C PRO A 261 -9.18 16.02 -49.51
N ASN A 262 -9.86 15.27 -50.37
CA ASN A 262 -9.52 15.16 -51.79
C ASN A 262 -10.21 16.22 -52.69
N GLY A 263 -10.95 17.16 -52.11
CA GLY A 263 -11.66 18.23 -52.82
C GLY A 263 -13.04 17.86 -53.37
N THR A 264 -13.61 16.71 -52.99
CA THR A 264 -14.95 16.30 -53.45
C THR A 264 -16.02 17.00 -52.62
N ARG A 265 -16.99 17.66 -53.26
CA ARG A 265 -18.15 18.25 -52.58
C ARG A 265 -19.04 17.14 -52.02
N ALA A 266 -19.37 17.20 -50.73
CA ALA A 266 -20.37 16.34 -50.11
C ALA A 266 -21.73 16.58 -50.79
N ALA A 267 -22.36 15.49 -51.22
CA ALA A 267 -23.56 15.54 -52.04
C ALA A 267 -24.57 14.48 -51.60
N ALA A 268 -25.86 14.77 -51.73
CA ALA A 268 -26.94 13.92 -51.22
C ALA A 268 -27.05 12.56 -51.95
N GLU A 269 -26.38 12.38 -53.09
CA GLU A 269 -26.30 11.10 -53.79
C GLU A 269 -25.28 10.13 -53.16
N MET A 270 -24.43 10.61 -52.25
CA MET A 270 -23.45 9.78 -51.54
C MET A 270 -24.13 9.05 -50.39
N GLU A 271 -23.95 7.72 -50.30
CA GLU A 271 -24.61 6.88 -49.29
C GLU A 271 -24.31 7.27 -47.84
N ASN A 272 -23.16 7.89 -47.59
CA ASN A 272 -22.72 8.30 -46.27
C ASN A 272 -22.99 9.78 -45.96
N VAL A 273 -23.74 10.49 -46.80
CA VAL A 273 -24.04 11.92 -46.63
C VAL A 273 -25.56 12.15 -46.57
N ASP A 274 -26.02 12.80 -45.50
CA ASP A 274 -27.38 13.35 -45.39
C ASP A 274 -27.31 14.88 -45.42
N ILE A 275 -28.04 15.50 -46.36
CA ILE A 275 -28.10 16.96 -46.49
C ILE A 275 -29.53 17.41 -46.29
N ARG A 276 -29.73 18.29 -45.30
CA ARG A 276 -31.01 18.89 -45.00
C ARG A 276 -30.93 20.39 -45.20
N THR A 277 -31.75 20.89 -46.11
CA THR A 277 -31.81 22.31 -46.44
C THR A 277 -33.09 22.92 -45.92
N THR A 278 -32.96 24.12 -45.36
CA THR A 278 -34.03 25.06 -45.03
C THR A 278 -33.63 26.45 -45.56
N PRO A 279 -34.52 27.45 -45.56
CA PRO A 279 -34.17 28.79 -46.01
C PRO A 279 -33.01 29.40 -45.21
N SER A 280 -33.04 29.33 -43.87
CA SER A 280 -32.04 29.96 -43.01
C SER A 280 -30.91 29.03 -42.55
N ALA A 281 -30.97 27.74 -42.86
CA ALA A 281 -29.90 26.82 -42.50
C ALA A 281 -29.71 25.63 -43.46
N VAL A 282 -28.50 25.11 -43.53
CA VAL A 282 -28.16 23.86 -44.22
C VAL A 282 -27.38 22.97 -43.27
N ILE A 283 -27.86 21.75 -43.07
CA ILE A 283 -27.19 20.72 -42.28
C ILE A 283 -26.58 19.72 -43.25
N VAL A 284 -25.30 19.42 -43.08
CA VAL A 284 -24.59 18.36 -43.81
C VAL A 284 -24.04 17.40 -42.78
N ARG A 285 -24.56 16.18 -42.75
CA ARG A 285 -24.14 15.08 -41.89
C ARG A 285 -23.40 14.05 -42.73
N ILE A 286 -22.23 13.65 -42.27
CA ILE A 286 -21.36 12.71 -42.96
C ILE A 286 -21.03 11.57 -42.00
N ALA A 287 -21.54 10.37 -42.31
CA ALA A 287 -21.22 9.16 -41.58
C ALA A 287 -19.85 8.63 -42.02
N SER A 288 -19.06 8.17 -41.04
CA SER A 288 -17.71 7.62 -41.19
C SER A 288 -16.85 8.46 -42.14
N PRO A 289 -16.65 9.77 -41.86
CA PRO A 289 -15.89 10.64 -42.73
C PRO A 289 -14.45 10.14 -42.87
N VAL A 290 -13.88 10.30 -44.06
CA VAL A 290 -12.44 10.06 -44.26
C VAL A 290 -11.62 11.04 -43.40
N PRO A 291 -10.54 10.59 -42.73
CA PRO A 291 -9.71 11.47 -41.93
C PRO A 291 -8.95 12.49 -42.79
N GLY A 292 -8.64 13.64 -42.21
CA GLY A 292 -7.85 14.69 -42.85
C GLY A 292 -8.53 16.06 -42.82
N ASN A 293 -8.02 16.96 -43.66
CA ASN A 293 -8.46 18.35 -43.68
C ASN A 293 -9.70 18.52 -44.57
N TRP A 294 -10.85 18.73 -43.94
CA TRP A 294 -12.11 19.06 -44.60
C TRP A 294 -12.26 20.56 -44.74
N THR A 295 -12.96 20.99 -45.78
CA THR A 295 -13.18 22.41 -46.04
C THR A 295 -14.66 22.75 -45.98
N LEU A 296 -15.00 23.75 -45.16
CA LEU A 296 -16.31 24.41 -45.14
C LEU A 296 -16.24 25.64 -46.02
N GLN A 297 -17.20 25.81 -46.91
CA GLN A 297 -17.26 26.92 -47.83
C GLN A 297 -18.66 27.54 -47.86
N GLY A 298 -18.70 28.88 -47.95
CA GLY A 298 -19.90 29.62 -48.33
C GLY A 298 -19.61 30.65 -49.42
N ILE A 299 -20.50 30.76 -50.40
CA ILE A 299 -20.42 31.72 -51.51
C ILE A 299 -21.81 32.31 -51.76
N GLY A 300 -21.93 33.64 -51.86
CA GLY A 300 -23.22 34.28 -52.08
C GLY A 300 -23.17 35.80 -51.99
N PRO A 301 -24.34 36.45 -51.86
CA PRO A 301 -24.43 37.89 -51.64
C PRO A 301 -23.84 38.29 -50.27
N ALA A 302 -23.53 39.58 -50.12
CA ALA A 302 -23.04 40.15 -48.88
C ALA A 302 -24.04 39.91 -47.74
N SER A 303 -23.65 39.07 -46.79
CA SER A 303 -24.50 38.63 -45.69
C SER A 303 -23.67 37.92 -44.61
N LYS A 304 -24.25 37.78 -43.42
CA LYS A 304 -23.62 37.00 -42.36
C LYS A 304 -23.79 35.50 -42.62
N LEU A 305 -22.69 34.77 -42.50
CA LEU A 305 -22.65 33.30 -42.52
C LEU A 305 -21.97 32.79 -41.25
N VAL A 306 -22.63 31.86 -40.59
CA VAL A 306 -22.07 31.12 -39.46
C VAL A 306 -22.09 29.64 -39.79
N ALA A 307 -21.00 28.93 -39.53
CA ALA A 307 -20.97 27.48 -39.58
C ALA A 307 -20.53 26.95 -38.23
N SER A 308 -21.22 25.93 -37.75
CA SER A 308 -20.84 25.19 -36.55
C SER A 308 -20.78 23.71 -36.86
N VAL A 309 -19.95 22.98 -36.12
CA VAL A 309 -19.67 21.57 -36.38
C VAL A 309 -19.81 20.74 -35.13
N ASP A 310 -20.28 19.52 -35.31
CA ASP A 310 -20.29 18.47 -34.31
C ASP A 310 -19.51 17.28 -34.87
N ILE A 311 -18.61 16.73 -34.06
CA ILE A 311 -17.71 15.64 -34.47
C ILE A 311 -17.82 14.55 -33.42
N ASP A 312 -18.43 13.43 -33.78
CA ASP A 312 -18.47 12.23 -32.95
C ASP A 312 -17.25 11.37 -33.25
N ASN A 313 -16.24 11.45 -32.37
CA ASN A 313 -15.11 10.53 -32.36
C ASN A 313 -15.18 9.64 -31.11
N PRO A 314 -15.34 8.32 -31.26
CA PRO A 314 -15.50 7.40 -30.13
C PRO A 314 -14.18 7.12 -29.39
N LEU A 315 -13.04 7.66 -29.86
CA LEU A 315 -11.75 7.46 -29.21
C LEU A 315 -11.63 8.29 -27.94
N GLU A 316 -11.40 7.58 -26.83
CA GLU A 316 -11.05 8.17 -25.55
C GLU A 316 -9.56 7.92 -25.26
N LEU A 317 -8.77 8.98 -25.18
CA LEU A 317 -7.37 8.89 -24.79
C LEU A 317 -7.27 8.83 -23.26
N ARG A 318 -6.66 7.78 -22.71
CA ARG A 318 -6.50 7.63 -21.25
C ARG A 318 -5.20 6.93 -20.88
N LEU A 319 -4.70 7.23 -19.68
CA LEU A 319 -3.69 6.39 -19.02
C LEU A 319 -4.33 5.06 -18.65
N ILE A 320 -3.58 3.97 -18.81
CA ILE A 320 -3.96 2.67 -18.26
C ILE A 320 -3.79 2.74 -16.74
N GLU A 321 -4.84 2.34 -16.02
CA GLU A 321 -4.84 2.37 -14.57
C GLU A 321 -3.71 1.50 -14.01
N GLN A 322 -2.94 2.07 -13.10
CA GLN A 322 -1.80 1.40 -12.49
C GLN A 322 -1.64 1.77 -11.02
N PRO A 323 -1.10 0.87 -10.19
CA PRO A 323 -0.73 1.18 -8.81
C PRO A 323 0.24 2.35 -8.72
N PRO A 324 0.32 3.04 -7.55
CA PRO A 324 1.25 4.15 -7.34
C PRO A 324 2.69 3.81 -7.73
N LEU A 325 3.38 4.81 -8.27
CA LEU A 325 4.77 4.67 -8.68
C LEU A 325 5.70 4.87 -7.46
N PRO A 326 6.73 4.03 -7.28
CA PRO A 326 7.70 4.22 -6.20
C PRO A 326 8.55 5.48 -6.39
N VAL A 327 8.63 6.31 -5.35
CA VAL A 327 9.56 7.45 -5.29
C VAL A 327 11.00 6.93 -5.28
N GLY A 328 11.87 7.59 -6.05
CA GLY A 328 13.28 7.23 -6.18
C GLY A 328 13.59 6.14 -7.21
N GLU A 329 12.57 5.53 -7.83
CA GLU A 329 12.72 4.43 -8.79
C GLU A 329 12.06 4.76 -10.13
N ALA A 330 12.72 4.37 -11.22
CA ALA A 330 12.15 4.51 -12.55
C ALA A 330 11.01 3.50 -12.74
N ALA A 331 9.90 3.95 -13.32
CA ALA A 331 8.73 3.13 -13.58
C ALA A 331 8.18 3.39 -14.98
N VAL A 332 7.38 2.47 -15.51
CA VAL A 332 6.73 2.60 -16.81
C VAL A 332 5.35 3.20 -16.59
N ILE A 333 4.94 4.09 -17.49
CA ILE A 333 3.54 4.47 -17.65
C ILE A 333 3.05 4.02 -19.01
N GLU A 334 1.77 3.70 -19.08
CA GLU A 334 1.10 3.17 -20.27
C GLU A 334 -0.13 4.02 -20.57
N ALA A 335 -0.38 4.32 -21.84
CA ALA A 335 -1.54 5.04 -22.32
C ALA A 335 -2.04 4.39 -23.61
N ALA A 336 -3.34 4.51 -23.86
CA ALA A 336 -3.92 4.07 -25.12
C ALA A 336 -5.14 4.94 -25.48
N ALA A 337 -5.50 4.90 -26.76
CA ALA A 337 -6.80 5.37 -27.21
C ALA A 337 -7.79 4.20 -27.18
N PHE A 338 -8.94 4.40 -26.56
CA PHE A 338 -9.95 3.37 -26.37
C PHE A 338 -11.20 3.68 -27.16
N ASN A 339 -11.86 2.66 -27.69
CA ASN A 339 -13.24 2.74 -28.12
C ASN A 339 -14.05 1.83 -27.18
N GLY A 340 -14.83 2.44 -26.29
CA GLY A 340 -15.36 1.75 -25.11
C GLY A 340 -14.24 1.23 -24.23
N GLU A 341 -14.22 -0.08 -23.95
CA GLU A 341 -13.18 -0.71 -23.11
C GLU A 341 -12.00 -1.29 -23.89
N SER A 342 -12.04 -1.23 -25.23
CA SER A 342 -11.00 -1.86 -26.07
C SER A 342 -9.98 -0.83 -26.52
N ALA A 343 -8.71 -1.03 -26.16
CA ALA A 343 -7.59 -0.28 -26.73
C ALA A 343 -7.56 -0.47 -28.26
N GLN A 344 -7.35 0.61 -28.99
CA GLN A 344 -7.35 0.63 -30.44
C GLN A 344 -5.92 0.68 -30.98
N LEU A 345 -5.64 -0.18 -31.96
CA LEU A 345 -4.41 -0.08 -32.73
C LEU A 345 -4.54 1.06 -33.74
N LEU A 346 -3.71 2.10 -33.59
CA LEU A 346 -3.77 3.30 -34.40
C LEU A 346 -2.57 3.36 -35.37
N SER A 347 -2.86 3.49 -36.66
CA SER A 347 -1.81 3.62 -37.67
C SER A 347 -1.23 5.03 -37.69
N GLY A 348 0.10 5.14 -37.61
CA GLY A 348 0.82 6.42 -37.68
C GLY A 348 0.46 7.38 -36.56
N ALA A 349 0.15 6.84 -35.37
CA ALA A 349 -0.21 7.62 -34.19
C ALA A 349 0.96 7.75 -33.22
N ASP A 350 1.11 8.94 -32.66
CA ASP A 350 2.10 9.30 -31.65
C ASP A 350 1.39 9.84 -30.41
N ILE A 351 1.75 9.33 -29.22
CA ILE A 351 1.25 9.82 -27.94
C ILE A 351 2.38 10.54 -27.19
N VAL A 352 2.12 11.78 -26.79
CA VAL A 352 3.01 12.58 -25.95
C VAL A 352 2.31 12.88 -24.65
N ALA A 353 3.01 12.70 -23.53
CA ALA A 353 2.55 13.06 -22.20
C ALA A 353 3.33 14.24 -21.64
N THR A 354 2.64 15.28 -21.19
CA THR A 354 3.21 16.36 -20.39
C THR A 354 2.86 16.13 -18.93
N ILE A 355 3.87 15.87 -18.11
CA ILE A 355 3.70 15.44 -16.72
C ILE A 355 4.12 16.58 -15.79
N SER A 356 3.15 17.16 -15.10
CA SER A 356 3.37 18.11 -14.01
C SER A 356 3.55 17.35 -12.70
N LYS A 357 4.81 17.17 -12.28
CA LYS A 357 5.18 16.33 -11.14
C LYS A 357 4.86 17.00 -9.80
N ALA A 358 4.59 16.18 -8.78
CA ALA A 358 4.38 16.64 -7.40
C ALA A 358 5.56 17.45 -6.83
N SER A 359 6.77 17.29 -7.37
CA SER A 359 7.95 18.10 -7.02
C SER A 359 7.92 19.54 -7.55
N GLY A 360 6.90 19.93 -8.33
CA GLY A 360 6.78 21.24 -8.96
C GLY A 360 7.53 21.40 -10.29
N THR A 361 7.96 20.28 -10.90
CA THR A 361 8.69 20.27 -12.17
C THR A 361 7.86 19.61 -13.26
N THR A 362 8.01 20.04 -14.52
CA THR A 362 7.35 19.42 -15.67
C THR A 362 8.33 18.54 -16.46
N GLU A 363 7.88 17.39 -16.95
CA GLU A 363 8.60 16.51 -17.86
C GLU A 363 7.71 16.21 -19.06
N VAL A 364 8.25 16.27 -20.28
CA VAL A 364 7.53 15.89 -21.51
C VAL A 364 8.15 14.60 -22.04
N VAL A 365 7.34 13.58 -22.27
CA VAL A 365 7.78 12.27 -22.73
C VAL A 365 6.94 11.81 -23.91
N ALA A 366 7.59 11.17 -24.88
CA ALA A 366 6.91 10.45 -25.96
C ALA A 366 6.72 8.99 -25.56
N LEU A 367 5.51 8.47 -25.74
CA LEU A 367 5.18 7.07 -25.51
C LEU A 367 5.25 6.34 -26.85
N ASN A 368 5.71 5.08 -26.83
CA ASN A 368 5.93 4.28 -28.03
C ASN A 368 5.27 2.91 -27.91
N ASP A 369 4.91 2.32 -29.05
CA ASP A 369 4.29 1.00 -29.22
C ASP A 369 5.21 0.12 -30.10
N GLU A 370 6.52 0.15 -29.80
CA GLU A 370 7.59 -0.49 -30.58
C GLU A 370 8.17 -1.75 -29.89
N GLY A 371 7.63 -2.15 -28.75
CA GLY A 371 8.14 -3.24 -27.92
C GLY A 371 9.47 -2.93 -27.21
N VAL A 372 9.77 -1.63 -27.00
CA VAL A 372 11.01 -1.16 -26.38
C VAL A 372 10.75 -0.06 -25.34
N ASN A 373 11.78 0.29 -24.56
CA ASN A 373 11.74 1.41 -23.58
C ASN A 373 10.60 1.36 -22.55
N GLY A 374 10.19 0.16 -22.16
CA GLY A 374 9.10 -0.07 -21.20
C GLY A 374 7.85 -0.64 -21.85
N ASP A 375 7.73 -0.53 -23.18
CA ASP A 375 6.67 -1.23 -23.91
C ASP A 375 6.95 -2.73 -23.99
N ARG A 376 5.90 -3.53 -23.76
CA ARG A 376 5.99 -4.98 -23.63
C ARG A 376 5.82 -5.68 -24.97
N LEU A 377 4.97 -5.16 -25.85
CA LEU A 377 4.63 -5.80 -27.12
C LEU A 377 4.40 -4.73 -28.20
N ALA A 378 5.20 -4.79 -29.26
CA ALA A 378 5.07 -3.85 -30.37
C ALA A 378 3.72 -3.99 -31.10
N SER A 379 3.16 -2.84 -31.48
CA SER A 379 1.95 -2.71 -32.29
C SER A 379 0.72 -3.37 -31.66
N ASP A 380 0.56 -3.26 -30.35
CA ASP A 380 -0.62 -3.74 -29.62
C ASP A 380 -1.62 -2.62 -29.26
N GLY A 381 -1.28 -1.37 -29.60
CA GLY A 381 -2.10 -0.18 -29.32
C GLY A 381 -1.89 0.39 -27.92
N ILE A 382 -0.97 -0.17 -27.12
CA ILE A 382 -0.58 0.33 -25.80
C ILE A 382 0.77 1.05 -25.92
N TYR A 383 0.72 2.36 -25.76
CA TYR A 383 1.90 3.20 -25.84
C TYR A 383 2.51 3.32 -24.44
N SER A 384 3.80 3.04 -24.34
CA SER A 384 4.48 3.00 -23.05
C SER A 384 5.74 3.86 -23.04
N VAL A 385 6.13 4.32 -21.85
CA VAL A 385 7.43 4.96 -21.64
C VAL A 385 7.94 4.74 -20.23
N LYS A 386 9.24 4.47 -20.11
CA LYS A 386 9.94 4.48 -18.83
C LYS A 386 10.21 5.91 -18.37
N LEU A 387 9.56 6.32 -17.30
CA LEU A 387 9.76 7.61 -16.65
C LEU A 387 11.03 7.65 -15.82
N SER A 388 11.60 8.85 -15.73
CA SER A 388 12.60 9.19 -14.72
C SER A 388 12.01 9.02 -13.31
N ALA A 389 12.82 8.49 -12.39
CA ALA A 389 12.42 8.28 -11.00
C ALA A 389 11.72 9.52 -10.38
N PRO A 390 10.48 9.39 -9.86
CA PRO A 390 9.81 10.47 -9.16
C PRO A 390 10.64 10.91 -7.95
N LYS A 391 10.77 12.22 -7.74
CA LYS A 391 11.58 12.79 -6.64
C LYS A 391 10.79 13.08 -5.37
N ALA A 392 9.46 13.07 -5.46
CA ALA A 392 8.56 13.40 -4.37
C ALA A 392 7.29 12.54 -4.44
N GLN A 393 6.72 12.27 -3.28
CA GLN A 393 5.39 11.67 -3.17
C GLN A 393 4.29 12.69 -3.48
N GLY A 394 3.18 12.23 -4.05
CA GLY A 394 2.02 13.07 -4.36
C GLY A 394 1.34 12.72 -5.68
N ILE A 395 0.43 13.60 -6.11
CA ILE A 395 -0.32 13.47 -7.37
C ILE A 395 0.49 14.15 -8.49
N ASN A 396 0.69 13.43 -9.59
CA ASN A 396 1.34 13.93 -10.80
C ASN A 396 0.26 14.05 -11.88
N HIS A 397 0.01 15.27 -12.35
CA HIS A 397 -0.96 15.54 -13.42
C HIS A 397 -0.32 15.24 -14.77
N VAL A 398 -1.09 14.66 -15.68
CA VAL A 398 -0.65 14.22 -16.99
C VAL A 398 -1.61 14.72 -18.06
N ASP A 399 -1.10 15.55 -18.95
CA ASP A 399 -1.80 16.00 -20.15
C ASP A 399 -1.33 15.11 -21.30
N LEU A 400 -2.20 14.22 -21.76
CA LEU A 400 -1.97 13.34 -22.90
C LEU A 400 -2.36 14.04 -24.20
N GLN A 401 -1.53 13.90 -25.21
CA GLN A 401 -1.79 14.36 -26.56
C GLN A 401 -1.54 13.20 -27.54
N LEU A 402 -2.58 12.81 -28.26
CA LEU A 402 -2.52 11.90 -29.39
C LEU A 402 -2.52 12.72 -30.69
N SER A 403 -1.57 12.43 -31.56
CA SER A 403 -1.47 13.02 -32.91
C SER A 403 -1.20 11.95 -33.95
N TRP A 404 -1.42 12.24 -35.22
CA TRP A 404 -1.10 11.35 -36.32
C TRP A 404 -0.05 11.95 -37.25
N THR A 405 0.81 11.12 -37.84
CA THR A 405 1.87 11.56 -38.75
C THR A 405 1.30 12.14 -40.04
N ASP A 406 0.21 11.53 -40.56
CA ASP A 406 -0.40 11.90 -41.85
C ASP A 406 -1.54 12.93 -41.71
N TYR A 407 -1.97 13.25 -40.50
CA TYR A 407 -3.14 14.11 -40.24
C TYR A 407 -2.84 15.17 -39.17
N ALA A 408 -3.32 16.39 -39.37
CA ALA A 408 -3.14 17.48 -38.41
C ALA A 408 -4.06 17.38 -37.17
N ALA A 409 -4.95 16.39 -37.13
CA ALA A 409 -5.88 16.18 -36.02
C ALA A 409 -5.14 15.81 -34.72
N ILE A 410 -5.68 16.28 -33.59
CA ILE A 410 -5.11 16.07 -32.26
C ILE A 410 -6.24 15.71 -31.30
N LEU A 411 -6.06 14.65 -30.51
CA LEU A 411 -6.88 14.31 -29.35
C LEU A 411 -6.12 14.65 -28.07
N ARG A 412 -6.81 15.18 -27.07
CA ARG A 412 -6.24 15.53 -25.76
C ARG A 412 -7.05 14.93 -24.64
N SER A 413 -6.37 14.63 -23.53
CA SER A 413 -7.00 14.15 -22.31
C SER A 413 -6.15 14.53 -21.11
N ASP A 414 -6.81 14.85 -20.00
CA ASP A 414 -6.17 15.22 -18.74
C ASP A 414 -6.42 14.11 -17.71
N THR A 415 -5.35 13.64 -17.07
CA THR A 415 -5.42 12.54 -16.10
C THR A 415 -4.32 12.71 -15.04
N ALA A 416 -4.17 11.74 -14.14
CA ALA A 416 -3.15 11.78 -13.10
C ALA A 416 -2.76 10.40 -12.61
N PHE A 417 -1.54 10.28 -12.08
CA PHE A 417 -1.10 9.12 -11.32
C PHE A 417 -0.41 9.56 -10.01
N ARG A 418 -0.37 8.64 -9.04
CA ARG A 418 0.22 8.90 -7.73
C ARG A 418 1.64 8.35 -7.64
N SER A 419 2.54 9.09 -7.02
CA SER A 419 3.84 8.58 -6.56
C SER A 419 3.87 8.48 -5.04
N GLU A 420 4.42 7.38 -4.51
CA GLU A 420 4.45 7.09 -3.08
C GLU A 420 5.84 6.63 -2.60
N SER A 421 6.15 6.93 -1.35
CA SER A 421 7.38 6.45 -0.71
C SER A 421 7.19 5.01 -0.26
N PHE A 422 7.68 4.06 -1.05
CA PHE A 422 7.51 2.64 -0.76
C PHE A 422 8.25 2.24 0.53
N PRO A 423 7.78 1.20 1.24
CA PRO A 423 8.46 0.72 2.43
C PRO A 423 9.92 0.35 2.15
N ILE A 424 10.81 0.73 3.06
CA ILE A 424 12.22 0.39 3.11
C ILE A 424 12.51 -0.38 4.39
N ILE A 425 13.63 -1.11 4.39
CA ILE A 425 14.07 -1.93 5.50
C ILE A 425 15.42 -1.42 6.02
N ASN A 426 15.46 -1.10 7.31
CA ASN A 426 16.66 -0.65 8.01
C ASN A 426 17.15 -1.76 8.94
N LEU A 427 18.34 -2.29 8.65
CA LEU A 427 18.98 -3.33 9.44
C LEU A 427 20.00 -2.72 10.41
N THR A 428 19.85 -3.04 11.69
CA THR A 428 20.76 -2.64 12.76
C THR A 428 21.45 -3.89 13.31
N GLU A 429 22.78 -3.89 13.31
CA GLU A 429 23.57 -5.00 13.87
C GLU A 429 23.49 -5.03 15.40
N VAL A 430 23.43 -6.23 15.97
CA VAL A 430 23.67 -6.45 17.41
C VAL A 430 25.10 -6.96 17.57
N LYS A 431 25.90 -6.22 18.34
CA LYS A 431 27.29 -6.58 18.64
C LYS A 431 27.37 -7.45 19.87
N ASP A 432 28.37 -8.34 19.89
CA ASP A 432 28.76 -9.14 21.05
C ASP A 432 27.59 -9.95 21.61
N VAL A 433 26.93 -10.71 20.72
CA VAL A 433 25.80 -11.58 21.05
C VAL A 433 26.30 -12.77 21.87
N GLU A 434 26.05 -12.76 23.18
CA GLU A 434 26.32 -13.90 24.05
C GLU A 434 25.11 -14.85 24.05
N THR A 435 25.34 -16.14 23.78
CA THR A 435 24.29 -17.17 23.82
C THR A 435 24.82 -18.49 24.33
N SER A 436 23.93 -19.39 24.76
CA SER A 436 24.28 -20.76 25.08
C SER A 436 24.04 -21.68 23.88
N LEU A 437 24.74 -22.81 23.84
CA LEU A 437 24.61 -23.77 22.75
C LEU A 437 23.15 -24.24 22.59
N GLY A 438 22.61 -24.13 21.38
CA GLY A 438 21.25 -24.56 21.05
C GLY A 438 20.14 -23.55 21.35
N ASN A 439 20.45 -22.39 21.95
CA ASN A 439 19.48 -21.34 22.22
C ASN A 439 19.42 -20.31 21.09
N TYR A 440 18.22 -19.76 20.85
CA TYR A 440 18.05 -18.62 19.95
C TYR A 440 18.71 -17.38 20.55
N ALA A 441 19.43 -16.64 19.71
CA ALA A 441 20.02 -15.36 20.05
C ALA A 441 19.59 -14.31 19.03
N THR A 442 19.27 -13.11 19.49
CA THR A 442 18.98 -11.96 18.62
C THR A 442 20.30 -11.43 18.05
N VAL A 443 20.43 -11.50 16.73
CA VAL A 443 21.65 -11.17 15.98
C VAL A 443 21.58 -9.83 15.25
N ALA A 444 20.37 -9.41 14.92
CA ALA A 444 20.12 -8.13 14.28
C ALA A 444 18.70 -7.65 14.61
N ARG A 445 18.45 -6.36 14.42
CA ARG A 445 17.12 -5.77 14.50
C ARG A 445 16.78 -5.09 13.18
N VAL A 446 15.53 -5.24 12.77
CA VAL A 446 14.99 -4.68 11.54
C VAL A 446 13.89 -3.69 11.89
N GLN A 447 13.89 -2.55 11.20
CA GLN A 447 12.78 -1.61 11.19
C GLN A 447 12.27 -1.45 9.76
N VAL A 448 10.95 -1.45 9.59
CA VAL A 448 10.29 -1.22 8.30
C VAL A 448 9.62 0.15 8.32
N LEU A 449 9.99 1.01 7.38
CA LEU A 449 9.54 2.40 7.32
C LEU A 449 9.00 2.73 5.93
N ALA A 450 7.89 3.45 5.82
CA ALA A 450 7.42 4.05 4.58
C ALA A 450 7.62 5.57 4.67
N GLY A 451 8.57 6.10 3.90
CA GLY A 451 9.08 7.45 4.15
C GLY A 451 9.70 7.54 5.55
N ASP A 452 9.20 8.48 6.37
CA ASP A 452 9.67 8.69 7.75
C ASP A 452 8.79 8.00 8.81
N TYR A 453 7.80 7.20 8.40
CA TYR A 453 6.81 6.62 9.31
C TYR A 453 6.96 5.09 9.43
N PRO A 454 6.71 4.52 10.63
CA PRO A 454 6.58 3.09 10.82
C PRO A 454 5.57 2.45 9.85
N TYR A 455 5.97 1.40 9.17
CA TYR A 455 5.10 0.64 8.27
C TYR A 455 4.83 -0.75 8.84
N LEU A 456 3.57 -1.02 9.16
CA LEU A 456 3.13 -2.30 9.72
C LEU A 456 3.16 -3.38 8.63
N THR A 457 4.07 -4.34 8.76
CA THR A 457 4.24 -5.46 7.84
C THR A 457 4.08 -6.79 8.57
N SER A 458 3.78 -7.86 7.85
CA SER A 458 3.75 -9.20 8.44
C SER A 458 5.17 -9.76 8.59
N PRO A 459 5.51 -10.48 9.69
CA PRO A 459 6.79 -11.20 9.78
C PRO A 459 7.03 -12.16 8.62
N GLY A 460 5.97 -12.70 8.02
CA GLY A 460 6.07 -13.63 6.88
C GLY A 460 6.51 -12.98 5.56
N ASP A 461 6.45 -11.65 5.47
CA ASP A 461 6.93 -10.89 4.30
C ASP A 461 8.45 -10.61 4.40
N ILE A 462 9.08 -10.93 5.54
CA ILE A 462 10.51 -10.71 5.79
C ILE A 462 11.22 -12.06 5.79
N SER A 463 12.28 -12.17 4.99
CA SER A 463 13.20 -13.30 5.01
C SER A 463 14.58 -12.84 5.46
N ALA A 464 15.24 -13.66 6.29
CA ALA A 464 16.57 -13.37 6.81
C ALA A 464 17.47 -14.61 6.70
N VAL A 465 18.64 -14.44 6.11
CA VAL A 465 19.64 -15.49 5.92
C VAL A 465 20.93 -15.05 6.59
N MET A 466 21.52 -15.93 7.40
CA MET A 466 22.82 -15.74 7.99
C MET A 466 23.89 -16.57 7.29
N ALA A 467 25.07 -15.99 7.11
CA ALA A 467 26.23 -16.66 6.54
C ALA A 467 27.44 -16.56 7.50
N GLY A 468 27.98 -17.71 7.91
CA GLY A 468 29.20 -17.80 8.73
C GLY A 468 30.20 -18.81 8.15
N ALA A 469 31.23 -19.15 8.92
CA ALA A 469 32.27 -20.10 8.47
C ALA A 469 31.72 -21.52 8.21
N GLY A 470 30.72 -21.95 8.98
CA GLY A 470 30.00 -23.21 8.80
C GLY A 470 28.95 -23.24 7.67
N GLY A 471 28.73 -22.14 6.95
CA GLY A 471 27.77 -22.06 5.83
C GLY A 471 26.59 -21.10 6.07
N LYS A 472 25.55 -21.22 5.23
CA LYS A 472 24.34 -20.39 5.27
C LYS A 472 23.18 -21.11 5.96
N PHE A 473 22.40 -20.38 6.76
CA PHE A 473 21.18 -20.89 7.40
C PHE A 473 20.14 -19.77 7.58
N GLU A 474 18.86 -20.15 7.62
CA GLU A 474 17.75 -19.22 7.81
C GLU A 474 17.64 -18.78 9.27
N ALA A 475 17.33 -17.50 9.47
CA ALA A 475 16.97 -16.94 10.76
C ALA A 475 15.44 -16.85 10.92
N ILE A 476 14.97 -16.81 12.16
CA ILE A 476 13.57 -16.56 12.49
C ILE A 476 13.34 -15.07 12.74
N ILE A 477 12.19 -14.58 12.32
CA ILE A 477 11.79 -13.17 12.41
C ILE A 477 10.77 -13.08 13.54
N LEU A 478 11.12 -12.34 14.60
CA LEU A 478 10.28 -12.18 15.78
C LEU A 478 9.81 -10.73 15.88
N PRO A 479 8.49 -10.44 15.88
CA PRO A 479 8.01 -9.08 16.07
C PRO A 479 8.35 -8.58 17.49
N VAL A 480 8.84 -7.34 17.59
CA VAL A 480 9.18 -6.73 18.89
C VAL A 480 7.91 -6.26 19.61
N ASP A 481 7.02 -5.59 18.87
CA ASP A 481 5.70 -5.16 19.31
C ASP A 481 4.70 -5.36 18.17
N GLU A 482 3.47 -5.71 18.51
CA GLU A 482 2.38 -5.95 17.56
C GLU A 482 1.25 -4.93 17.78
N PRO A 483 1.36 -3.71 17.20
CA PRO A 483 0.30 -2.71 17.29
C PRO A 483 -1.03 -3.23 16.73
N GLU A 484 -0.95 -4.14 15.75
CA GLU A 484 -2.08 -4.87 15.19
C GLU A 484 -1.77 -6.38 15.20
N PRO A 485 -2.77 -7.25 15.37
CA PRO A 485 -2.54 -8.70 15.42
C PRO A 485 -1.78 -9.21 14.18
N GLY A 486 -0.58 -9.78 14.41
CA GLY A 486 0.26 -10.33 13.34
C GLY A 486 0.95 -9.29 12.44
N ARG A 487 0.95 -8.01 12.82
CA ARG A 487 1.69 -6.96 12.12
C ARG A 487 2.55 -6.15 13.07
N ALA A 488 3.80 -5.93 12.68
CA ALA A 488 4.78 -5.14 13.41
C ALA A 488 5.55 -4.24 12.45
N TRP A 489 6.30 -3.29 12.99
CA TRP A 489 7.23 -2.46 12.22
C TRP A 489 8.67 -2.60 12.72
N GLU A 490 8.86 -3.22 13.89
CA GLU A 490 10.16 -3.61 14.44
C GLU A 490 10.22 -5.13 14.63
N PHE A 491 11.33 -5.73 14.22
CA PHE A 491 11.54 -7.17 14.30
C PHE A 491 12.95 -7.48 14.81
N ASP A 492 13.05 -8.45 15.72
CA ASP A 492 14.29 -9.09 16.11
C ASP A 492 14.56 -10.27 15.18
N ILE A 493 15.74 -10.29 14.56
CA ILE A 493 16.24 -11.43 13.80
C ILE A 493 16.93 -12.35 14.80
N ALA A 494 16.39 -13.55 15.00
CA ALA A 494 16.93 -14.51 15.94
C ALA A 494 17.36 -15.80 15.23
N ALA A 495 18.44 -16.41 15.70
CA ALA A 495 18.90 -17.68 15.14
C ALA A 495 19.64 -18.51 16.20
N ILE A 496 19.74 -19.83 15.97
CA ILE A 496 20.57 -20.71 16.77
C ILE A 496 21.99 -20.66 16.19
N ILE A 497 22.94 -20.17 16.98
CA ILE A 497 24.32 -19.96 16.53
C ILE A 497 25.08 -21.30 16.58
N PRO A 498 25.58 -21.81 15.44
CA PRO A 498 26.26 -23.12 15.41
C PRO A 498 27.67 -23.04 16.02
N GLU A 499 28.38 -21.93 15.84
CA GLU A 499 29.75 -21.73 16.33
C GLU A 499 30.01 -20.25 16.68
N SER A 500 30.94 -19.99 17.61
CA SER A 500 31.35 -18.60 17.90
C SER A 500 32.07 -17.99 16.70
N GLY A 501 31.68 -16.79 16.28
CA GLY A 501 32.25 -16.14 15.10
C GLY A 501 31.48 -14.92 14.62
N ALA A 502 31.91 -14.38 13.48
CA ALA A 502 31.22 -13.31 12.77
C ALA A 502 30.25 -13.92 11.73
N TYR A 503 29.06 -13.35 11.64
CA TYR A 503 28.00 -13.75 10.74
C TYR A 503 27.51 -12.55 9.94
N GLU A 504 27.46 -12.71 8.61
CA GLU A 504 26.80 -11.76 7.73
C GLU A 504 25.30 -12.03 7.73
N VAL A 505 24.50 -10.99 7.94
CA VAL A 505 23.03 -11.05 7.96
C VAL A 505 22.49 -10.33 6.74
N GLU A 506 21.82 -11.09 5.87
CA GLU A 506 21.10 -10.58 4.70
C GLU A 506 19.60 -10.65 4.99
N VAL A 507 18.90 -9.53 4.83
CA VAL A 507 17.45 -9.44 5.08
C VAL A 507 16.75 -8.87 3.86
N THR A 508 15.69 -9.54 3.43
CA THR A 508 14.85 -9.14 2.29
C THR A 508 13.40 -9.01 2.74
N LEU A 509 12.75 -7.93 2.31
CA LEU A 509 11.32 -7.67 2.44
C LEU A 509 10.67 -7.89 1.07
N ASP A 510 9.76 -8.85 0.98
CA ASP A 510 8.96 -9.16 -0.20
C ASP A 510 7.49 -8.98 0.15
N SER A 511 6.85 -7.92 -0.36
CA SER A 511 5.46 -7.60 0.00
C SER A 511 4.72 -6.89 -1.14
N VAL A 512 3.46 -6.52 -0.89
CA VAL A 512 2.62 -5.76 -1.81
C VAL A 512 2.22 -4.44 -1.14
N PHE A 513 2.53 -3.32 -1.76
CA PHE A 513 2.19 -1.99 -1.27
C PHE A 513 1.26 -1.29 -2.27
N GLU A 514 0.07 -0.89 -1.81
CA GLU A 514 -0.95 -0.22 -2.64
C GLU A 514 -1.24 -0.94 -3.97
N GLY A 515 -1.21 -2.29 -3.95
CA GLY A 515 -1.45 -3.13 -5.13
C GLY A 515 -0.22 -3.40 -6.01
N ARG A 516 0.95 -2.81 -5.71
CA ARG A 516 2.22 -3.09 -6.42
C ARG A 516 3.10 -4.05 -5.62
N PRO A 517 3.52 -5.20 -6.17
CA PRO A 517 4.52 -6.04 -5.54
C PRO A 517 5.89 -5.33 -5.55
N PHE A 518 6.64 -5.43 -4.46
CA PHE A 518 7.96 -4.85 -4.33
C PHE A 518 8.88 -5.71 -3.46
N THR A 519 10.19 -5.58 -3.73
CA THR A 519 11.25 -6.26 -2.99
C THR A 519 12.28 -5.24 -2.52
N ARG A 520 12.72 -5.35 -1.26
CA ARG A 520 13.81 -4.53 -0.68
C ARG A 520 14.80 -5.41 0.07
N THR A 521 16.07 -5.26 -0.24
CA THR A 521 17.16 -5.92 0.51
C THR A 521 17.89 -4.87 1.34
N ALA A 522 18.04 -5.13 2.64
CA ALA A 522 18.85 -4.29 3.52
C ALA A 522 20.34 -4.40 3.15
N PRO A 523 21.16 -3.36 3.39
CA PRO A 523 22.61 -3.52 3.41
C PRO A 523 23.02 -4.61 4.39
N ILE A 524 23.95 -5.47 3.99
CA ILE A 524 24.44 -6.59 4.81
C ILE A 524 25.03 -6.05 6.12
N ALA A 525 24.60 -6.62 7.24
CA ALA A 525 25.15 -6.34 8.57
C ALA A 525 26.06 -7.48 9.04
N THR A 526 27.04 -7.18 9.89
CA THR A 526 27.92 -8.23 10.47
C THR A 526 27.71 -8.31 11.99
N SER A 527 27.19 -9.44 12.46
CA SER A 527 27.02 -9.70 13.90
C SER A 527 28.11 -10.62 14.42
N SER A 528 28.69 -10.33 15.58
CA SER A 528 29.59 -11.22 16.31
C SER A 528 28.81 -11.98 17.39
N ALA A 529 28.92 -13.30 17.40
CA ALA A 529 28.30 -14.15 18.40
C ALA A 529 29.31 -15.03 19.13
N THR A 530 29.17 -15.14 20.45
CA THR A 530 30.01 -15.96 21.32
C THR A 530 29.14 -16.95 22.09
N ILE A 531 29.43 -18.25 21.94
CA ILE A 531 28.77 -19.32 22.69
C ILE A 531 29.42 -19.43 24.08
N VAL A 532 28.66 -19.15 25.13
CA VAL A 532 29.05 -19.29 26.52
C VAL A 532 28.66 -20.69 27.01
N ILE A 533 29.64 -21.46 27.49
CA ILE A 533 29.44 -22.79 28.07
C ILE A 533 29.34 -22.63 29.59
N GLU A 534 28.15 -22.83 30.16
CA GLU A 534 27.99 -22.84 31.62
C GLU A 534 28.56 -24.15 32.22
N PRO A 535 29.29 -24.10 33.34
CA PRO A 535 29.81 -25.30 33.99
C PRO A 535 28.69 -26.07 34.71
N ASP A 536 28.68 -27.40 34.57
CA ASP A 536 27.74 -28.27 35.31
C ASP A 536 27.90 -28.08 36.83
N THR A 537 26.79 -27.77 37.50
CA THR A 537 26.73 -27.58 38.97
C THR A 537 25.84 -28.63 39.63
N ILE A 538 26.24 -29.06 40.83
CA ILE A 538 25.41 -29.87 41.75
C ILE A 538 25.27 -29.06 43.04
N LEU A 539 24.03 -28.77 43.46
CA LEU A 539 23.74 -27.94 44.65
C LEU A 539 24.43 -26.54 44.61
N GLY A 540 24.57 -25.96 43.42
CA GLY A 540 25.21 -24.65 43.22
C GLY A 540 26.74 -24.66 43.25
N VAL A 541 27.37 -25.84 43.29
CA VAL A 541 28.83 -26.02 43.31
C VAL A 541 29.28 -26.77 42.05
N PRO A 542 30.35 -26.33 41.36
CA PRO A 542 30.86 -27.02 40.18
C PRO A 542 31.24 -28.49 40.46
N VAL A 543 30.91 -29.40 39.53
CA VAL A 543 31.12 -30.87 39.70
C VAL A 543 32.57 -31.25 40.02
N TRP A 544 33.55 -30.50 39.51
CA TRP A 544 34.98 -30.79 39.72
C TRP A 544 35.42 -30.62 41.18
N GLU A 545 34.74 -29.79 41.98
CA GLU A 545 35.04 -29.62 43.41
C GLU A 545 34.71 -30.87 44.23
N PHE A 546 33.64 -31.59 43.87
CA PHE A 546 33.31 -32.88 44.49
C PHE A 546 34.37 -33.95 44.21
N GLY A 547 34.95 -33.96 43.00
CA GLY A 547 36.07 -34.84 42.65
C GLY A 547 37.32 -34.57 43.49
N ALA A 548 37.64 -33.29 43.74
CA ALA A 548 38.76 -32.90 44.60
C ALA A 548 38.58 -33.33 46.07
N LEU A 549 37.38 -33.16 46.62
CA LEU A 549 37.02 -33.62 47.97
C LEU A 549 37.14 -35.14 48.13
N GLY A 550 36.70 -35.90 47.13
CA GLY A 550 36.84 -37.36 47.11
C GLY A 550 38.30 -37.81 47.15
N ALA A 551 39.18 -37.16 46.38
CA ALA A 551 40.61 -37.48 46.36
C ALA A 551 41.31 -37.23 47.71
N ILE A 552 40.94 -36.15 48.41
CA ILE A 552 41.47 -35.82 49.75
C ILE A 552 41.07 -36.90 50.77
N LEU A 553 39.82 -37.38 50.75
CA LEU A 553 39.36 -38.44 51.65
C LEU A 553 40.13 -39.74 51.44
N VAL A 554 40.41 -40.11 50.19
CA VAL A 554 41.21 -41.31 49.86
C VAL A 554 42.65 -41.18 50.38
N LEU A 555 43.26 -40.00 50.27
CA LEU A 555 44.61 -39.76 50.82
C LEU A 555 44.64 -39.86 52.35
N ILE A 556 43.62 -39.33 53.05
CA ILE A 556 43.50 -39.43 54.51
C ILE A 556 43.29 -40.89 54.93
N ALA A 557 42.43 -41.64 54.24
CA ALA A 557 42.20 -43.06 54.51
C ALA A 557 43.47 -43.90 54.26
N GLY A 558 44.20 -43.65 53.17
CA GLY A 558 45.48 -44.30 52.89
C GLY A 558 46.54 -43.99 53.97
N PHE A 559 46.61 -42.73 54.40
CA PHE A 559 47.56 -42.29 55.44
C PHE A 559 47.26 -42.93 56.81
N THR A 560 45.99 -43.01 57.20
CA THR A 560 45.57 -43.63 58.45
C THR A 560 45.85 -45.14 58.48
N ILE A 561 45.59 -45.85 57.39
CA ILE A 561 45.96 -47.28 57.25
C ILE A 561 47.47 -47.45 57.35
N TRP A 562 48.27 -46.58 56.73
CA TRP A 562 49.73 -46.65 56.79
C TRP A 562 50.28 -46.46 58.21
N VAL A 563 49.73 -45.54 59.01
CA VAL A 563 50.13 -45.33 60.41
C VAL A 563 49.70 -46.50 61.31
N ALA A 564 48.51 -47.06 61.10
CA ALA A 564 47.99 -48.16 61.91
C ALA A 564 48.84 -49.43 61.81
N ARG A 565 49.45 -49.70 60.65
CA ARG A 565 50.30 -50.89 60.42
C ARG A 565 51.68 -50.84 61.12
N LYS A 566 52.09 -49.69 61.66
CA LYS A 566 53.37 -49.57 62.39
C LYS A 566 53.23 -50.03 63.84
N THR A 567 54.16 -50.85 64.29
CA THR A 567 54.26 -51.37 65.66
C THR A 567 54.63 -50.27 66.66
N ALA A 568 54.01 -50.31 67.85
CA ALA A 568 54.37 -49.42 68.94
C ALA A 568 55.64 -49.93 69.67
N PRO A 569 56.43 -49.08 70.32
CA PRO A 569 57.55 -49.52 71.16
C PRO A 569 57.11 -50.40 72.33
N PHE A 570 57.86 -51.48 72.62
CA PHE A 570 57.60 -52.41 73.71
C PHE A 570 58.90 -53.02 74.27
N GLY A 571 58.84 -53.63 75.44
CA GLY A 571 60.00 -54.22 76.13
C GLY A 571 60.65 -53.30 77.17
N TYR A 572 61.66 -53.81 77.85
CA TYR A 572 62.33 -53.17 78.98
C TYR A 572 63.85 -53.28 78.86
N ILE A 573 64.56 -52.29 79.40
CA ILE A 573 66.00 -52.40 79.70
C ILE A 573 66.16 -52.36 81.21
N VAL A 574 66.87 -53.34 81.77
CA VAL A 574 67.17 -53.44 83.21
C VAL A 574 68.67 -53.38 83.47
N ASP A 575 69.08 -53.00 84.68
CA ASP A 575 70.48 -53.01 85.12
C ASP A 575 70.89 -54.35 85.78
N ASP A 576 72.12 -54.42 86.30
CA ASP A 576 72.71 -55.58 86.98
C ASP A 576 72.03 -55.94 88.31
N SER A 577 71.18 -55.04 88.83
CA SER A 577 70.36 -55.22 90.03
C SER A 577 68.87 -55.47 89.70
N ASP A 578 68.55 -55.76 88.43
CA ASP A 578 67.20 -56.01 87.90
C ASP A 578 66.24 -54.81 88.08
N ARG A 579 66.76 -53.58 88.11
CA ARG A 579 65.95 -52.35 88.11
C ARG A 579 65.67 -51.89 86.70
N ILE A 580 64.42 -51.52 86.40
CA ILE A 580 64.01 -50.99 85.10
C ILE A 580 64.67 -49.62 84.88
N VAL A 581 65.51 -49.55 83.87
CA VAL A 581 66.18 -48.33 83.37
C VAL A 581 65.36 -47.68 82.27
N VAL A 582 64.71 -48.47 81.42
CA VAL A 582 63.80 -47.96 80.37
C VAL A 582 62.59 -48.89 80.24
N ASP A 583 61.39 -48.31 80.25
CA ASP A 583 60.14 -48.95 79.82
C ASP A 583 59.74 -48.38 78.46
N PHE A 584 59.89 -49.17 77.40
CA PHE A 584 59.64 -48.68 76.05
C PHE A 584 58.17 -48.33 75.78
N ALA A 585 57.22 -48.89 76.54
CA ALA A 585 55.79 -48.64 76.34
C ALA A 585 55.32 -47.31 76.97
N ARG A 586 56.04 -46.77 77.96
CA ARG A 586 55.62 -45.59 78.76
C ARG A 586 56.43 -44.31 78.50
N ILE A 587 57.21 -44.26 77.43
CA ILE A 587 58.02 -43.07 77.10
C ILE A 587 57.13 -41.93 76.60
N ASN A 588 57.36 -40.73 77.13
CA ASN A 588 56.70 -39.52 76.68
C ASN A 588 57.27 -39.07 75.31
N ARG A 589 56.45 -39.12 74.25
CA ARG A 589 56.85 -38.78 72.87
C ARG A 589 55.98 -37.67 72.30
N SER A 590 56.56 -36.81 71.46
CA SER A 590 55.81 -35.77 70.76
C SER A 590 54.82 -36.36 69.73
N PHE A 591 53.68 -35.67 69.53
CA PHE A 591 52.60 -36.11 68.64
C PHE A 591 53.07 -36.46 67.22
N VAL A 592 53.99 -35.65 66.67
CA VAL A 592 54.57 -35.86 65.33
C VAL A 592 55.39 -37.17 65.26
N LYS A 593 56.25 -37.44 66.26
CA LYS A 593 57.04 -38.69 66.31
C LYS A 593 56.14 -39.93 66.48
N ARG A 594 55.02 -39.80 67.20
CA ARG A 594 54.04 -40.88 67.38
C ARG A 594 53.32 -41.29 66.08
N ILE A 595 53.21 -40.36 65.12
CA ILE A 595 52.52 -40.59 63.84
C ILE A 595 53.52 -41.00 62.75
N PHE A 596 54.60 -40.25 62.55
CA PHE A 596 55.50 -40.46 61.42
C PHE A 596 56.58 -41.53 61.70
N SER A 597 57.05 -41.67 62.94
CA SER A 597 58.09 -42.61 63.37
C SER A 597 57.65 -43.49 64.54
N LYS A 598 56.39 -43.97 64.51
CA LYS A 598 55.77 -44.79 65.56
C LYS A 598 56.67 -45.95 66.02
N ASN A 599 57.33 -46.64 65.09
CA ASN A 599 58.10 -47.85 65.32
C ASN A 599 59.62 -47.65 65.47
N VAL A 600 60.11 -46.41 65.60
CA VAL A 600 61.54 -46.13 65.81
C VAL A 600 61.70 -45.15 66.97
N LEU A 601 62.65 -45.44 67.85
CA LEU A 601 62.93 -44.65 69.04
C LEU A 601 64.44 -44.41 69.15
N ALA A 602 64.86 -43.16 69.21
CA ALA A 602 66.27 -42.83 69.39
C ALA A 602 66.69 -42.98 70.86
N ALA A 603 67.90 -43.49 71.12
CA ALA A 603 68.46 -43.58 72.46
C ALA A 603 68.67 -42.19 73.08
N SER A 604 68.88 -41.15 72.26
CA SER A 604 68.91 -39.75 72.71
C SER A 604 67.60 -39.27 73.34
N ASP A 605 66.46 -39.92 73.05
CA ASP A 605 65.16 -39.60 73.66
C ASP A 605 64.98 -40.34 75.02
N LEU A 606 66.00 -41.08 75.48
CA LEU A 606 65.99 -41.90 76.70
C LEU A 606 67.10 -41.42 77.66
N PRO A 607 66.76 -40.59 78.66
CA PRO A 607 67.77 -39.93 79.49
C PRO A 607 68.58 -40.89 80.36
N ASP A 608 68.02 -42.07 80.68
CA ASP A 608 68.60 -43.03 81.61
C ASP A 608 69.58 -44.02 80.97
N LEU A 609 69.78 -43.94 79.64
CA LEU A 609 70.76 -44.74 78.92
C LEU A 609 72.14 -44.07 78.88
N PRO A 610 73.24 -44.84 79.06
CA PRO A 610 74.60 -44.31 79.03
C PRO A 610 75.14 -44.04 77.61
N PHE A 611 74.26 -43.99 76.59
CA PHE A 611 74.60 -43.75 75.20
C PHE A 611 73.42 -43.08 74.47
N SER A 612 73.72 -42.29 73.44
CA SER A 612 72.72 -41.44 72.77
C SER A 612 72.59 -41.69 71.27
N GLY A 613 73.63 -42.21 70.60
CA GLY A 613 73.67 -42.29 69.15
C GLY A 613 72.88 -43.43 68.51
N SER A 614 72.45 -44.42 69.29
CA SER A 614 71.77 -45.61 68.76
C SER A 614 70.25 -45.43 68.69
N SER A 615 69.55 -46.29 67.96
CA SER A 615 68.07 -46.27 67.92
C SER A 615 67.49 -47.67 68.01
N PHE A 616 66.33 -47.78 68.61
CA PHE A 616 65.55 -49.02 68.73
C PHE A 616 64.45 -48.98 67.67
N LYS A 617 64.44 -49.99 66.80
CA LYS A 617 63.42 -50.17 65.77
C LYS A 617 62.57 -51.38 66.13
N PHE A 618 61.26 -51.16 66.23
CA PHE A 618 60.27 -52.15 66.57
C PHE A 618 59.64 -52.68 65.29
N ASN A 619 59.60 -53.99 65.10
CA ASN A 619 59.01 -54.60 63.93
C ASN A 619 58.33 -55.91 64.33
N GLY A 620 56.99 -55.95 64.31
CA GLY A 620 56.26 -57.11 64.84
C GLY A 620 56.57 -57.35 66.33
N SER A 621 57.12 -58.53 66.63
CA SER A 621 57.59 -58.97 67.96
C SER A 621 59.06 -58.65 68.23
N ASP A 622 59.78 -58.12 67.24
CA ASP A 622 61.23 -58.03 67.30
C ASP A 622 61.68 -56.58 67.54
N VAL A 623 62.75 -56.44 68.31
CA VAL A 623 63.38 -55.14 68.59
C VAL A 623 64.81 -55.17 68.08
N THR A 624 65.12 -54.30 67.12
CA THR A 624 66.47 -54.17 66.59
C THR A 624 67.12 -52.91 67.15
N LEU A 625 68.27 -53.07 67.80
CA LEU A 625 69.17 -51.99 68.13
C LEU A 625 70.02 -51.65 66.91
N ILE A 626 69.74 -50.49 66.31
CA ILE A 626 70.56 -49.91 65.25
C ILE A 626 71.64 -49.08 65.95
N HIS A 627 72.86 -49.62 65.97
CA HIS A 627 73.98 -48.98 66.63
C HIS A 627 74.66 -47.98 65.71
N LYS A 628 74.61 -46.72 66.09
CA LYS A 628 75.40 -45.65 65.49
C LYS A 628 76.07 -44.88 66.62
N ARG A 629 77.40 -44.78 66.59
CA ARG A 629 78.14 -44.13 67.68
C ARG A 629 78.01 -42.61 67.55
N ALA A 630 77.46 -41.95 68.56
CA ALA A 630 77.52 -40.48 68.65
C ALA A 630 78.84 -40.01 69.29
N ILE A 631 79.19 -38.75 69.08
CA ILE A 631 80.37 -38.13 69.67
C ILE A 631 80.20 -38.11 71.19
N GLY A 632 81.07 -38.83 71.92
CA GLY A 632 81.01 -38.97 73.37
C GLY A 632 80.42 -40.30 73.89
N ASP A 633 79.88 -41.15 73.01
CA ASP A 633 79.32 -42.45 73.42
C ASP A 633 80.43 -43.46 73.82
N PRO A 634 80.27 -44.17 74.97
CA PRO A 634 81.17 -45.26 75.38
C PRO A 634 81.16 -46.44 74.39
N SER A 635 82.19 -47.29 74.43
CA SER A 635 82.19 -48.53 73.63
C SER A 635 81.08 -49.48 74.10
N MET A 636 80.28 -49.99 73.16
CA MET A 636 79.21 -50.95 73.44
C MET A 636 79.60 -52.37 73.00
N ARG A 637 79.21 -53.35 73.81
CA ARG A 637 79.32 -54.78 73.52
C ARG A 637 77.96 -55.43 73.69
N VAL A 638 77.65 -56.40 72.84
CA VAL A 638 76.46 -57.24 72.99
C VAL A 638 76.92 -58.68 73.22
N ASN A 639 76.43 -59.32 74.29
CA ASN A 639 76.82 -60.68 74.68
C ASN A 639 78.35 -60.90 74.64
N SER A 640 79.09 -59.96 75.24
CA SER A 640 80.56 -59.97 75.34
C SER A 640 81.34 -59.81 74.02
N ARG A 641 80.69 -59.48 72.90
CA ARG A 641 81.33 -59.16 71.60
C ARG A 641 81.14 -57.68 71.22
N PRO A 642 82.05 -57.07 70.45
CA PRO A 642 81.83 -55.72 69.91
C PRO A 642 80.51 -55.65 69.13
N VAL A 643 79.72 -54.60 69.37
CA VAL A 643 78.39 -54.45 68.76
C VAL A 643 78.49 -54.23 67.24
N GLY A 644 77.63 -54.91 66.47
CA GLY A 644 77.48 -54.70 65.03
C GLY A 644 76.60 -53.48 64.71
N PRO A 645 76.50 -53.07 63.43
CA PRO A 645 75.70 -51.91 63.03
C PRO A 645 74.19 -52.09 63.30
N GLU A 646 73.69 -53.31 63.22
CA GLU A 646 72.33 -53.69 63.64
C GLU A 646 72.42 -54.96 64.46
N VAL A 647 71.73 -54.98 65.60
CA VAL A 647 71.69 -56.14 66.49
C VAL A 647 70.25 -56.36 66.95
N GLU A 648 69.79 -57.60 66.81
CA GLU A 648 68.48 -58.00 67.30
C GLU A 648 68.54 -58.23 68.81
N LEU A 649 67.60 -57.60 69.53
CA LEU A 649 67.45 -57.70 70.97
C LEU A 649 66.34 -58.72 71.26
N GLY A 650 66.75 -59.95 71.52
CA GLY A 650 65.88 -60.99 72.09
C GLY A 650 65.85 -60.97 73.62
N GLU A 651 65.06 -61.86 74.20
CA GLU A 651 64.96 -62.03 75.64
C GLU A 651 66.34 -62.26 76.29
N ASN A 652 66.65 -61.49 77.33
CA ASN A 652 67.90 -61.57 78.11
C ASN A 652 69.19 -61.28 77.33
N VAL A 653 69.14 -60.43 76.30
CA VAL A 653 70.35 -59.95 75.62
C VAL A 653 71.10 -58.95 76.49
N TRP A 654 72.40 -59.20 76.71
CA TRP A 654 73.27 -58.34 77.53
C TRP A 654 73.95 -57.26 76.70
N LEU A 655 73.80 -56.02 77.14
CA LEU A 655 74.36 -54.79 76.57
C LEU A 655 75.38 -54.22 77.57
N GLY A 656 76.67 -54.43 77.30
CA GLY A 656 77.76 -53.86 78.08
C GLY A 656 78.18 -52.50 77.51
N VAL A 657 77.92 -51.40 78.21
CA VAL A 657 78.21 -50.03 77.74
C VAL A 657 78.84 -49.20 78.86
N GLY A 658 80.04 -48.67 78.62
CA GLY A 658 80.69 -47.71 79.54
C GLY A 658 80.93 -48.23 80.96
N GLY A 659 81.12 -49.54 81.14
CA GLY A 659 81.32 -50.18 82.45
C GLY A 659 80.03 -50.61 83.15
N ARG A 660 78.85 -50.32 82.59
CA ARG A 660 77.55 -50.83 83.07
C ARG A 660 77.11 -52.04 82.24
N LEU A 661 76.48 -53.00 82.89
CA LEU A 661 75.81 -54.12 82.24
C LEU A 661 74.30 -53.85 82.26
N LEU A 662 73.70 -53.78 81.08
CA LEU A 662 72.26 -53.63 80.88
C LEU A 662 71.72 -54.89 80.22
N THR A 663 70.46 -55.25 80.48
CA THR A 663 69.81 -56.42 79.89
C THR A 663 68.50 -56.01 79.24
N PHE A 664 68.24 -56.44 78.00
CA PHE A 664 66.94 -56.28 77.36
C PHE A 664 66.00 -57.45 77.71
N GLN A 665 64.75 -57.14 78.05
CA GLN A 665 63.70 -58.11 78.39
C GLN A 665 62.39 -57.74 77.69
N LEU A 666 61.64 -58.73 77.21
CA LEU A 666 60.32 -58.54 76.60
C LEU A 666 59.23 -58.35 77.67
N SER A 667 59.42 -58.89 78.88
CA SER A 667 58.49 -58.80 80.02
C SER A 667 59.24 -58.66 81.35
N SER A 668 58.80 -57.77 82.26
CA SER A 668 59.44 -57.62 83.58
C SER A 668 58.87 -58.62 84.61
N ARG A 669 59.75 -59.32 85.35
CA ARG A 669 59.39 -60.38 86.32
C ARG A 669 58.82 -59.88 87.66
N ARG A 670 58.79 -58.56 87.87
CA ARG A 670 58.35 -57.92 89.13
C ARG A 670 56.93 -57.36 89.08
N ALA A 671 56.22 -57.53 87.97
CA ALA A 671 54.82 -57.13 87.82
C ALA A 671 53.81 -58.24 88.20
N GLU A 672 54.26 -59.44 88.58
CA GLU A 672 53.39 -60.55 89.00
C GLU A 672 53.14 -60.61 90.53
N GLU A 673 53.84 -59.81 91.36
CA GLU A 673 53.64 -59.80 92.84
C GLU A 673 52.73 -58.67 93.38
N ASP A 674 52.25 -57.74 92.54
CA ASP A 674 51.34 -56.65 92.96
C ASP A 674 49.85 -56.92 92.60
N VAL A 675 49.47 -58.18 92.39
CA VAL A 675 48.06 -58.56 92.09
C VAL A 675 47.27 -59.03 93.32
N SER A 676 47.84 -59.12 94.52
CA SER A 676 47.13 -59.74 95.67
C SER A 676 47.15 -58.92 96.96
N ALA A 677 46.47 -57.77 96.99
CA ALA A 677 45.84 -57.22 98.20
C ALA A 677 44.99 -55.96 97.88
N ASP A 678 43.77 -56.14 97.40
CA ASP A 678 42.59 -55.57 98.08
C ASP A 678 41.30 -56.13 97.46
N SER A 679 40.64 -57.02 98.20
CA SER A 679 39.31 -57.53 97.86
C SER A 679 38.47 -57.59 99.12
N THR A 680 37.72 -56.53 99.40
CA THR A 680 36.42 -56.53 100.11
C THR A 680 35.77 -55.19 99.81
N GLY A 681 34.53 -55.02 99.37
CA GLY A 681 33.36 -55.87 99.26
C GLY A 681 32.18 -54.89 99.25
N GLY A 682 31.23 -55.02 98.32
CA GLY A 682 30.07 -54.13 98.25
C GLY A 682 29.26 -54.32 96.96
N GLU A 683 28.30 -55.22 97.02
CA GLU A 683 27.26 -55.50 96.02
C GLU A 683 25.90 -55.01 96.61
N PRO A 684 24.73 -54.89 95.91
CA PRO A 684 24.38 -54.80 94.48
C PRO A 684 23.44 -53.61 94.12
N ALA A 685 23.07 -53.56 92.82
CA ALA A 685 21.72 -53.33 92.24
C ALA A 685 21.51 -52.01 91.45
N PRO A 686 20.51 -51.94 90.56
CA PRO A 686 20.40 -52.70 89.30
C PRO A 686 20.08 -51.79 88.08
N VAL A 687 19.99 -52.41 86.91
CA VAL A 687 19.52 -51.85 85.62
C VAL A 687 18.16 -51.13 85.78
N PRO A 688 17.90 -50.08 85.00
CA PRO A 688 16.83 -50.23 84.00
C PRO A 688 17.21 -49.64 82.63
N SER A 689 16.91 -50.39 81.58
CA SER A 689 16.20 -49.84 80.42
C SER A 689 14.73 -50.25 80.62
N PRO A 690 13.72 -49.41 80.28
CA PRO A 690 13.28 -49.33 78.87
C PRO A 690 12.66 -47.99 78.40
N SER A 691 12.58 -47.88 77.06
CA SER A 691 11.57 -47.20 76.20
C SER A 691 11.20 -45.73 76.43
N ASP A 692 11.64 -44.85 75.52
CA ASP A 692 10.94 -44.50 74.26
C ASP A 692 11.94 -44.08 73.17
#